data_AF-A0A9W4SI53-F1
#
_entry.id   AF-A0A9W4SI53-F1
#
_cell.length_a   1.000
_cell.length_b   1.000
_cell.length_c   1.000
_cell.angle_alpha   90.00
_cell.angle_beta   90.00
_cell.angle_gamma   90.00
#
_symmetry.space_group_name_H-M   'P 1'
#
loop_
_entity.id
_entity.type
_entity.pdbx_description
1 polymer ?
#
loop_
_entity_poly.entity_id
_entity_poly.type
_entity_poly.pdbx_seq_one_letter_code
_entity_poly.pdbx_strand_id
1 'polypeptide(L)'
;MGLLYKFFTSVIKPTDLFLATLFTICSYVCYFYYKHFTRINPLPGPLPLPLIGSFAIFKGDIDAWFHDLNKIYGHNGVFELNIAGNRQIVITRAEYVEKFLLSSVNNHVMRTANNGLLDLFDLEKKGVGLNHDFKFWKFNRQIFSQAVMPLSYANSTSKYLNQLFEEMSSSWMDLKPKDDDSIVIDMSTWMRRFTCDFISLLTTSKHISTIKNYHRTIKNDVITKEMAESEDFVESINIFVSDNQILFVPKILRDLPLIGSRVNTMLSNNYYLYGRLLNIIKRRRKEIENGGLNNDSNQLDLLTTLIVANTPCDPHPQKNVDPSLSRPMTDDEIRGVMFDAFVAGTDTTVNTLCFALYYISHYPNVKKKLFQEIESVFKNDTTRQITLEDLEKLRYCEAIIKEASRIRPTVSMVSRYSNKPDEVAGYQWPSDILFIMYVRGINNNPLYWKDPEKFNPERFYDPQEIENQHKNSFSMFGGGSRICLGRKVAIVEMKTILASLYRKYDVELVDMKAPLEVETSTITICTLVTDYFSPLTHLPLTRNPVTRFYNLNLRYKSLSPDGFEKRVWTANDVYPGPIIRANKGDRIVVNVTNYFEQPASIHWHGMFQKEKNWYDGAPGFTQCPIPNDFSLVYNFSTHDSVGTYWWHSHYLAQYVDGLRGALIIHDPDDPYLKNYDEEYVITLSDWHHDNASNLLSMRMAPGYEGSDPIPDSGLISGKGSYDCSAATKGSKCTPNAPLAVYKFKEGQKYLDGEYFEPYTVEKIPINIGQRYSVIVEANQSIKNYWIRATMNEECTRRDNLTINFNSAINNKVVGMLQYEGAKNDEPTTKESNEQHEKCKDLSIKNIIPLNAKPAPEPVYKIFTLNTTIGTNDKNVTILFINGQSFSPDFQNPTLQKILNGEDPNELPKDQVSFVYDEEPNAVIEIRLINAGNVSHPFHMHGHKFFVLGIGNGTEVVESELNYKNPIVRDTVTSPSESWTVIRFVADNPGVWAFHCHIEWHVEMGLVAQLIESPTELAKRQFPKDMSELCSKYNRMSYKNCI
;
A
#
# COMPACT_ATOMS: atom_id res chain seq x y z
N MET A 1 1.77 -64.23 42.46
CA MET A 1 0.65 -63.27 42.56
C MET A 1 -0.39 -63.67 43.62
N GLY A 2 -1.06 -64.83 43.55
CA GLY A 2 -2.12 -65.21 44.52
C GLY A 2 -1.69 -65.41 45.98
N LEU A 3 -0.46 -65.86 46.24
CA LEU A 3 0.11 -65.99 47.60
C LEU A 3 0.54 -64.65 48.21
N LEU A 4 1.07 -63.74 47.39
CA LEU A 4 1.39 -62.36 47.80
C LEU A 4 0.12 -61.56 48.10
N TYR A 5 -0.96 -61.76 47.33
CA TYR A 5 -2.25 -61.11 47.57
C TYR A 5 -2.88 -61.55 48.91
N LYS A 6 -2.84 -62.86 49.25
CA LYS A 6 -3.31 -63.37 50.55
C LYS A 6 -2.44 -62.94 51.74
N PHE A 7 -1.13 -62.74 51.54
CA PHE A 7 -0.23 -62.26 52.60
C PHE A 7 -0.43 -60.76 52.89
N PHE A 8 -0.60 -59.94 51.83
CA PHE A 8 -0.88 -58.50 51.99
C PHE A 8 -2.28 -58.22 52.55
N THR A 9 -3.28 -59.05 52.25
CA THR A 9 -4.67 -58.86 52.71
C THR A 9 -4.95 -59.38 54.13
N SER A 10 -4.07 -60.19 54.73
CA SER A 10 -4.25 -60.72 56.09
C SER A 10 -3.38 -60.04 57.15
N VAL A 11 -2.35 -59.28 56.76
CA VAL A 11 -1.36 -58.70 57.69
C VAL A 11 -1.36 -57.17 57.72
N ILE A 12 -1.71 -56.49 56.63
CA ILE A 12 -1.67 -55.02 56.55
C ILE A 12 -3.11 -54.50 56.53
N LYS A 13 -3.53 -53.87 57.62
CA LYS A 13 -4.83 -53.21 57.66
C LYS A 13 -4.80 -52.00 56.72
N PRO A 14 -5.92 -51.61 56.11
CA PRO A 14 -6.01 -50.35 55.36
C PRO A 14 -5.54 -49.14 56.18
N THR A 15 -5.70 -49.19 57.51
CA THR A 15 -5.18 -48.19 58.46
C THR A 15 -3.65 -48.15 58.49
N ASP A 16 -2.96 -49.27 58.36
CA ASP A 16 -1.50 -49.35 58.37
C ASP A 16 -0.92 -48.80 57.07
N LEU A 17 -1.58 -49.07 55.94
CA LEU A 17 -1.24 -48.47 54.65
C LEU A 17 -1.48 -46.95 54.64
N PHE A 18 -2.59 -46.51 55.25
CA PHE A 18 -2.88 -45.09 55.43
C PHE A 18 -1.84 -44.38 56.31
N LEU A 19 -1.49 -44.98 57.46
CA LEU A 19 -0.47 -44.45 58.37
C LEU A 19 0.93 -44.42 57.74
N ALA A 20 1.31 -45.47 57.01
CA ALA A 20 2.58 -45.51 56.28
C ALA A 20 2.63 -44.44 55.17
N THR A 21 1.53 -44.25 54.44
CA THR A 21 1.40 -43.21 53.42
C THR A 21 1.49 -41.81 54.05
N LEU A 22 0.77 -41.58 55.14
CA LEU A 22 0.80 -40.31 55.87
C LEU A 22 2.19 -40.01 56.43
N PHE A 23 2.85 -40.99 57.05
CA PHE A 23 4.22 -40.85 57.54
C PHE A 23 5.21 -40.54 56.41
N THR A 24 5.05 -41.18 55.25
CA THR A 24 5.87 -40.93 54.07
C THR A 24 5.66 -39.49 53.55
N ILE A 25 4.40 -39.03 53.48
CA ILE A 25 4.08 -37.65 53.08
C ILE A 25 4.66 -36.66 54.09
N CYS A 26 4.45 -36.84 55.39
CA CYS A 26 4.99 -35.97 56.43
C CYS A 26 6.52 -35.94 56.39
N SER A 27 7.18 -37.09 56.26
CA SER A 27 8.65 -37.19 56.16
C SER A 27 9.17 -36.46 54.91
N TYR A 28 8.47 -36.60 53.78
CA TYR A 28 8.82 -35.89 52.55
C TYR A 28 8.65 -34.37 52.70
N VAL A 29 7.55 -33.90 53.29
CA VAL A 29 7.30 -32.46 53.53
C VAL A 29 8.36 -31.88 54.48
N CYS A 30 8.68 -32.58 55.57
CA CYS A 30 9.74 -32.19 56.49
C CYS A 30 11.10 -32.13 55.79
N TYR A 31 11.45 -33.17 55.01
CA TYR A 31 12.69 -33.20 54.24
C TYR A 31 12.76 -32.07 53.20
N PHE A 32 11.65 -31.78 52.51
CA PHE A 32 11.56 -30.70 51.54
C PHE A 32 11.83 -29.34 52.17
N TYR A 33 11.16 -29.01 53.27
CA TYR A 33 11.37 -27.74 53.96
C TYR A 33 12.74 -27.68 54.66
N TYR A 34 13.24 -28.77 55.22
CA TYR A 34 14.61 -28.85 55.71
C TYR A 34 15.61 -28.49 54.60
N LYS A 35 15.48 -29.09 53.41
CA LYS A 35 16.33 -28.78 52.24
C LYS A 35 16.16 -27.33 51.77
N HIS A 36 14.94 -26.79 51.82
CA HIS A 36 14.71 -25.39 51.48
C HIS A 36 15.41 -24.46 52.49
N PHE A 37 15.18 -24.59 53.80
CA PHE A 37 15.74 -23.67 54.79
C PHE A 37 17.26 -23.82 55.01
N THR A 38 17.86 -24.96 54.64
CA THR A 38 19.32 -25.21 54.73
C THR A 38 20.08 -25.01 53.41
N ARG A 39 19.42 -24.47 52.37
CA ARG A 39 20.03 -24.28 51.05
C ARG A 39 21.19 -23.27 51.04
N ILE A 40 22.15 -23.49 50.15
CA ILE A 40 23.28 -22.59 49.89
C ILE A 40 22.78 -21.26 49.31
N ASN A 41 23.29 -20.12 49.79
CA ASN A 41 22.92 -18.76 49.35
C ASN A 41 21.41 -18.51 49.34
N PRO A 42 20.70 -18.53 50.48
CA PRO A 42 19.26 -18.30 50.48
C PRO A 42 18.93 -16.90 49.94
N LEU A 43 18.10 -16.84 48.91
CA LEU A 43 17.64 -15.58 48.29
C LEU A 43 16.17 -15.32 48.61
N PRO A 44 15.70 -14.05 48.50
CA PRO A 44 14.28 -13.73 48.54
C PRO A 44 13.51 -14.47 47.45
N GLY A 45 12.28 -14.87 47.74
CA GLY A 45 11.40 -15.56 46.79
C GLY A 45 10.14 -16.10 47.47
N PRO A 46 9.13 -16.50 46.69
CA PRO A 46 7.90 -17.09 47.23
C PRO A 46 8.20 -18.43 47.91
N LEU A 47 7.60 -18.65 49.09
CA LEU A 47 7.73 -19.92 49.82
C LEU A 47 7.17 -21.07 48.96
N PRO A 48 7.99 -22.06 48.58
CA PRO A 48 7.53 -23.09 47.67
C PRO A 48 6.70 -24.15 48.38
N LEU A 49 5.66 -24.66 47.71
CA LEU A 49 4.91 -25.81 48.19
C LEU A 49 5.59 -27.13 47.75
N PRO A 50 5.51 -28.21 48.54
CA PRO A 50 6.00 -29.52 48.12
C PRO A 50 5.38 -29.96 46.77
N LEU A 51 6.14 -30.70 45.95
CA LEU A 51 5.80 -31.18 44.60
C LEU A 51 5.64 -30.12 43.50
N ILE A 52 4.91 -29.03 43.74
CA ILE A 52 4.58 -28.01 42.73
C ILE A 52 5.45 -26.73 42.82
N GLY A 53 6.09 -26.50 43.96
CA GLY A 53 6.95 -25.35 44.20
C GLY A 53 6.18 -24.02 44.21
N SER A 54 6.80 -22.99 43.65
CA SER A 54 6.27 -21.66 43.42
C SER A 54 5.18 -21.62 42.34
N PHE A 55 4.96 -22.69 41.57
CA PHE A 55 3.91 -22.74 40.54
C PHE A 55 2.49 -22.65 41.15
N ALA A 56 2.34 -22.89 42.46
CA ALA A 56 1.09 -22.76 43.19
C ALA A 56 0.44 -21.37 43.11
N ILE A 57 1.24 -20.32 42.88
CA ILE A 57 0.78 -18.93 42.80
C ILE A 57 0.77 -18.40 41.36
N PHE A 58 1.02 -19.26 40.37
CA PHE A 58 0.98 -18.92 38.95
C PHE A 58 -0.47 -18.72 38.49
N LYS A 59 -0.73 -17.66 37.70
CA LYS A 59 -2.08 -17.25 37.27
C LYS A 59 -2.29 -17.29 35.76
N GLY A 60 -1.43 -17.96 35.00
CA GLY A 60 -1.64 -18.22 33.57
C GLY A 60 -0.68 -17.50 32.61
N ASP A 61 -0.20 -16.28 32.94
CA ASP A 61 0.79 -15.55 32.10
C ASP A 61 2.16 -15.49 32.80
N ILE A 62 3.20 -16.01 32.13
CA ILE A 62 4.54 -16.14 32.74
C ILE A 62 5.21 -14.77 32.95
N ASP A 63 5.15 -13.86 31.98
CA ASP A 63 5.85 -12.58 32.10
C ASP A 63 5.18 -11.67 33.12
N ALA A 64 3.85 -11.63 33.17
CA ALA A 64 3.11 -10.92 34.21
C ALA A 64 3.45 -11.48 35.60
N TRP A 65 3.55 -12.80 35.75
CA TRP A 65 3.95 -13.41 37.00
C TRP A 65 5.38 -13.03 37.41
N PHE A 66 6.33 -13.09 36.48
CA PHE A 66 7.72 -12.65 36.74
C PHE A 66 7.81 -11.14 37.04
N HIS A 67 6.98 -10.33 36.39
CA HIS A 67 6.90 -8.89 36.63
C HIS A 67 6.46 -8.57 38.06
N ASP A 68 5.40 -9.24 38.55
CA ASP A 68 4.90 -9.08 39.92
C ASP A 68 5.92 -9.58 40.95
N LEU A 69 6.54 -10.74 40.69
CA LEU A 69 7.59 -11.27 41.56
C LEU A 69 8.82 -10.36 41.60
N ASN A 70 9.19 -9.75 40.47
CA ASN A 70 10.31 -8.81 40.41
C ASN A 70 10.04 -7.54 41.24
N LYS A 71 8.79 -7.04 41.26
CA LYS A 71 8.40 -5.91 42.13
C LYS A 71 8.57 -6.22 43.62
N ILE A 72 8.28 -7.47 44.02
CA ILE A 72 8.33 -7.89 45.43
C ILE A 72 9.76 -8.27 45.85
N TYR A 73 10.43 -9.11 45.05
CA TYR A 73 11.69 -9.77 45.44
C TYR A 73 12.93 -9.24 44.70
N GLY A 74 12.76 -8.54 43.58
CA GLY A 74 13.85 -8.17 42.67
C GLY A 74 14.68 -6.95 43.08
N HIS A 75 14.40 -6.30 44.21
CA HIS A 75 15.03 -5.05 44.66
C HIS A 75 16.57 -5.13 44.74
N ASN A 76 17.12 -6.27 45.17
CA ASN A 76 18.57 -6.51 45.28
C ASN A 76 19.22 -7.01 43.97
N GLY A 77 18.45 -7.10 42.88
CA GLY A 77 18.93 -7.55 41.57
C GLY A 77 18.95 -9.05 41.35
N VAL A 78 18.64 -9.85 42.39
CA VAL A 78 18.54 -11.30 42.33
C VAL A 78 17.44 -11.82 43.25
N PHE A 79 16.70 -12.83 42.78
CA PHE A 79 15.75 -13.58 43.60
C PHE A 79 15.68 -15.04 43.13
N GLU A 80 14.96 -15.90 43.85
CA GLU A 80 14.86 -17.32 43.48
C GLU A 80 13.42 -17.80 43.32
N LEU A 81 13.26 -18.83 42.49
CA LEU A 81 12.03 -19.59 42.30
C LEU A 81 12.31 -21.07 42.45
N ASN A 82 11.33 -21.83 42.95
CA ASN A 82 11.37 -23.28 42.92
C ASN A 82 10.25 -23.78 42.01
N ILE A 83 10.57 -24.44 40.91
CA ILE A 83 9.56 -25.01 40.02
C ILE A 83 9.68 -26.53 40.08
N ALA A 84 8.67 -27.17 40.69
CA ALA A 84 8.60 -28.63 40.87
C ALA A 84 9.90 -29.25 41.40
N GLY A 85 10.46 -28.64 42.46
CA GLY A 85 11.68 -29.11 43.13
C GLY A 85 12.98 -28.56 42.56
N ASN A 86 12.96 -27.91 41.39
CA ASN A 86 14.14 -27.32 40.77
C ASN A 86 14.28 -25.84 41.15
N ARG A 87 15.42 -25.49 41.74
CA ARG A 87 15.75 -24.12 42.11
C ARG A 87 16.27 -23.35 40.90
N GLN A 88 15.71 -22.17 40.66
CA GLN A 88 16.06 -21.26 39.56
C GLN A 88 16.41 -19.90 40.13
N ILE A 89 17.45 -19.26 39.60
CA ILE A 89 17.94 -17.96 40.06
C ILE A 89 17.60 -16.91 39.02
N VAL A 90 16.82 -15.90 39.40
CA VAL A 90 16.37 -14.83 38.51
C VAL A 90 17.25 -13.60 38.72
N ILE A 91 17.80 -13.08 37.62
CA ILE A 91 18.69 -11.93 37.56
C ILE A 91 17.94 -10.75 36.96
N THR A 92 17.94 -9.61 37.66
CA THR A 92 17.09 -8.43 37.34
C THR A 92 17.89 -7.12 37.25
N ARG A 93 19.23 -7.21 37.37
CA ARG A 93 20.17 -6.09 37.29
C ARG A 93 21.18 -6.25 36.15
N ALA A 94 21.56 -5.14 35.54
CA ALA A 94 22.41 -5.11 34.35
C ALA A 94 23.88 -5.46 34.65
N GLU A 95 24.38 -5.19 35.85
CA GLU A 95 25.76 -5.49 36.24
C GLU A 95 25.97 -7.01 36.36
N TYR A 96 24.95 -7.73 36.81
CA TYR A 96 25.03 -9.17 37.04
C TYR A 96 24.93 -10.00 35.75
N VAL A 97 24.45 -9.41 34.64
CA VAL A 97 24.35 -10.15 33.38
C VAL A 97 25.65 -10.19 32.58
N GLU A 98 26.61 -9.30 32.84
CA GLU A 98 27.84 -9.17 32.05
C GLU A 98 28.58 -10.51 31.91
N LYS A 99 28.68 -11.28 32.99
CA LYS A 99 29.36 -12.58 32.98
C LYS A 99 28.74 -13.60 32.03
N PHE A 100 27.42 -13.56 31.81
CA PHE A 100 26.75 -14.42 30.84
C PHE A 100 26.96 -14.00 29.38
N LEU A 101 27.46 -12.77 29.17
CA LEU A 101 27.64 -12.16 27.85
C LEU A 101 29.11 -12.16 27.40
N LEU A 102 30.06 -12.43 28.29
CA LEU A 102 31.49 -12.52 27.95
C LEU A 102 31.79 -13.77 27.10
N SER A 103 32.31 -13.55 25.89
CA SER A 103 32.64 -14.61 24.92
C SER A 103 33.85 -15.46 25.33
N SER A 104 34.72 -14.94 26.20
CA SER A 104 35.90 -15.64 26.72
C SER A 104 35.59 -16.70 27.79
N VAL A 105 34.36 -16.70 28.33
CA VAL A 105 33.94 -17.62 29.40
C VAL A 105 32.98 -18.66 28.83
N ASN A 106 33.50 -19.84 28.44
CA ASN A 106 32.71 -20.93 27.86
C ASN A 106 31.68 -21.58 28.83
N ASN A 107 31.49 -21.04 30.03
CA ASN A 107 30.71 -21.67 31.11
C ASN A 107 29.19 -21.53 30.94
N HIS A 108 28.71 -20.62 30.09
CA HIS A 108 27.28 -20.25 29.98
C HIS A 108 26.71 -20.42 28.59
N VAL A 109 27.20 -21.40 27.83
CA VAL A 109 26.67 -21.65 26.48
C VAL A 109 25.34 -22.40 26.52
N MET A 110 25.10 -23.25 27.53
CA MET A 110 23.86 -24.03 27.65
C MET A 110 22.66 -23.17 28.12
N ARG A 111 21.47 -23.41 27.56
CA ARG A 111 20.25 -22.65 27.91
C ARG A 111 19.40 -23.36 28.97
N THR A 112 19.38 -24.69 29.02
CA THR A 112 18.57 -25.46 29.97
C THR A 112 19.34 -26.66 30.52
N ALA A 113 18.78 -27.34 31.53
CA ALA A 113 19.32 -28.61 32.02
C ALA A 113 19.08 -29.72 30.98
N ASN A 114 20.01 -30.68 30.84
CA ASN A 114 19.78 -31.86 30.00
C ASN A 114 18.87 -32.86 30.73
N ASN A 115 17.56 -32.74 30.51
CA ASN A 115 16.53 -33.59 31.11
C ASN A 115 15.91 -34.59 30.10
N GLY A 116 16.58 -34.81 28.96
CA GLY A 116 16.19 -35.72 27.88
C GLY A 116 15.01 -35.26 27.01
N LEU A 117 14.43 -34.08 27.26
CA LEU A 117 13.28 -33.61 26.46
C LEU A 117 13.71 -33.02 25.11
N LEU A 118 14.83 -32.29 25.07
CA LEU A 118 15.39 -31.81 23.80
C LEU A 118 15.81 -32.96 22.87
N ASP A 119 16.13 -34.13 23.43
CA ASP A 119 16.43 -35.34 22.67
C ASP A 119 15.16 -35.90 22.01
N LEU A 120 14.03 -35.92 22.75
CA LEU A 120 12.72 -36.35 22.23
C LEU A 120 12.25 -35.48 21.05
N PHE A 121 12.58 -34.19 21.08
CA PHE A 121 12.29 -33.25 20.01
C PHE A 121 13.39 -33.15 18.95
N ASP A 122 14.45 -33.95 19.02
CA ASP A 122 15.60 -33.91 18.09
C ASP A 122 16.24 -32.51 17.93
N LEU A 123 16.45 -31.82 19.06
CA LEU A 123 17.05 -30.47 19.12
C LEU A 123 18.37 -30.41 19.89
N GLU A 124 18.72 -31.45 20.66
CA GLU A 124 19.91 -31.46 21.55
C GLU A 124 21.22 -31.11 20.82
N LYS A 125 21.38 -31.58 19.57
CA LYS A 125 22.60 -31.42 18.75
C LYS A 125 22.37 -30.67 17.43
N LYS A 126 21.15 -30.17 17.20
CA LYS A 126 20.73 -29.60 15.91
C LYS A 126 20.39 -28.13 16.07
N GLY A 127 20.59 -27.35 15.00
CA GLY A 127 20.39 -25.90 15.01
C GLY A 127 21.38 -25.17 15.94
N VAL A 128 21.02 -23.95 16.30
CA VAL A 128 21.79 -22.97 17.09
C VAL A 128 21.03 -22.42 18.29
N GLY A 129 19.69 -22.47 18.29
CA GLY A 129 18.84 -21.89 19.32
C GLY A 129 18.88 -22.70 20.62
N LEU A 130 18.41 -23.95 20.55
CA LEU A 130 18.29 -24.88 21.69
C LEU A 130 19.38 -25.95 21.74
N ASN A 131 20.32 -25.96 20.79
CA ASN A 131 21.44 -26.89 20.76
C ASN A 131 22.30 -26.79 22.03
N HIS A 132 22.47 -27.91 22.71
CA HIS A 132 23.19 -28.05 23.98
C HIS A 132 24.60 -28.60 23.84
N ASP A 133 24.87 -29.31 22.75
CA ASP A 133 26.21 -29.83 22.48
C ASP A 133 27.11 -28.71 21.96
N PHE A 134 28.08 -28.30 22.76
CA PHE A 134 28.97 -27.18 22.43
C PHE A 134 29.70 -27.37 21.09
N LYS A 135 30.10 -28.60 20.76
CA LYS A 135 30.84 -28.88 19.52
C LYS A 135 29.93 -28.70 18.31
N PHE A 136 28.74 -29.32 18.33
CA PHE A 136 27.77 -29.18 17.24
C PHE A 136 27.21 -27.75 17.15
N TRP A 137 26.95 -27.12 18.29
CA TRP A 137 26.50 -25.72 18.34
C TRP A 137 27.52 -24.77 17.73
N LYS A 138 28.81 -24.88 18.09
CA LYS A 138 29.88 -24.04 17.53
C LYS A 138 29.96 -24.20 16.02
N PHE A 139 29.90 -25.44 15.53
CA PHE A 139 29.90 -25.76 14.11
C PHE A 139 28.69 -25.16 13.36
N ASN A 140 27.47 -25.48 13.81
CA ASN A 140 26.23 -24.98 13.19
C ASN A 140 26.17 -23.45 13.22
N ARG A 141 26.57 -22.83 14.33
CA ARG A 141 26.56 -21.37 14.49
C ARG A 141 27.53 -20.67 13.55
N GLN A 142 28.72 -21.22 13.37
CA GLN A 142 29.71 -20.63 12.46
C GLN A 142 29.20 -20.63 11.02
N ILE A 143 28.74 -21.78 10.52
CA ILE A 143 28.24 -21.89 9.14
C ILE A 143 26.98 -21.03 8.97
N PHE A 144 26.03 -21.09 9.91
CA PHE A 144 24.81 -20.29 9.82
C PHE A 144 25.10 -18.78 9.87
N SER A 145 26.05 -18.33 10.71
CA SER A 145 26.45 -16.92 10.77
C SER A 145 27.03 -16.43 9.44
N GLN A 146 27.81 -17.26 8.76
CA GLN A 146 28.37 -16.92 7.45
C GLN A 146 27.30 -16.91 6.35
N ALA A 147 26.31 -17.80 6.44
CA ALA A 147 25.22 -17.87 5.47
C ALA A 147 24.22 -16.69 5.61
N VAL A 148 23.93 -16.25 6.84
CA VAL A 148 22.96 -15.15 7.08
C VAL A 148 23.56 -13.77 6.83
N MET A 149 24.86 -13.57 7.10
CA MET A 149 25.46 -12.24 7.08
C MET A 149 25.35 -11.54 5.70
N PRO A 150 25.61 -12.20 4.55
CA PRO A 150 25.43 -11.59 3.23
C PRO A 150 23.99 -11.20 2.93
N LEU A 151 23.01 -11.95 3.44
CA LEU A 151 21.58 -11.69 3.21
C LEU A 151 21.15 -10.34 3.81
N SER A 152 21.76 -9.94 4.93
CA SER A 152 21.44 -8.65 5.57
C SER A 152 21.87 -7.41 4.76
N TYR A 153 22.70 -7.60 3.72
CA TYR A 153 23.18 -6.54 2.83
C TYR A 153 22.75 -6.77 1.38
N ALA A 154 21.92 -7.78 1.14
CA ALA A 154 21.51 -8.18 -0.18
C ALA A 154 20.45 -7.22 -0.74
N ASN A 155 20.63 -6.76 -1.98
CA ASN A 155 19.56 -6.05 -2.68
C ASN A 155 18.31 -6.92 -2.88
N SER A 156 18.47 -8.26 -2.95
CA SER A 156 17.36 -9.21 -3.02
C SER A 156 16.46 -9.13 -1.78
N THR A 157 17.03 -8.92 -0.59
CA THR A 157 16.27 -8.75 0.66
C THR A 157 15.31 -7.57 0.58
N SER A 158 15.81 -6.40 0.15
CA SER A 158 14.98 -5.21 -0.08
C SER A 158 13.90 -5.49 -1.12
N LYS A 159 14.27 -6.15 -2.23
CA LYS A 159 13.34 -6.49 -3.31
C LYS A 159 12.19 -7.37 -2.83
N TYR A 160 12.49 -8.44 -2.07
CA TYR A 160 11.47 -9.35 -1.55
C TYR A 160 10.52 -8.65 -0.58
N LEU A 161 11.04 -7.82 0.34
CA LEU A 161 10.20 -7.07 1.28
C LEU A 161 9.25 -6.10 0.58
N ASN A 162 9.74 -5.33 -0.40
CA ASN A 162 8.89 -4.43 -1.18
C ASN A 162 7.82 -5.22 -1.95
N GLN A 163 8.20 -6.31 -2.62
CA GLN A 163 7.26 -7.14 -3.39
C GLN A 163 6.16 -7.74 -2.52
N LEU A 164 6.52 -8.34 -1.38
CA LEU A 164 5.55 -8.91 -0.45
C LEU A 164 4.64 -7.84 0.15
N PHE A 165 5.16 -6.63 0.38
CA PHE A 165 4.37 -5.55 0.97
C PHE A 165 3.33 -5.06 -0.03
N GLU A 166 3.71 -4.92 -1.31
CA GLU A 166 2.76 -4.59 -2.38
C GLU A 166 1.70 -5.70 -2.57
N GLU A 167 2.10 -6.97 -2.49
CA GLU A 167 1.16 -8.10 -2.56
C GLU A 167 0.12 -8.04 -1.43
N MET A 168 0.58 -7.87 -0.19
CA MET A 168 -0.27 -7.74 0.99
C MET A 168 -1.15 -6.48 0.97
N SER A 169 -0.57 -5.33 0.61
CA SER A 169 -1.25 -4.05 0.43
C SER A 169 -2.38 -4.14 -0.61
N SER A 170 -2.12 -4.83 -1.72
CA SER A 170 -3.13 -5.09 -2.76
C SER A 170 -4.25 -5.98 -2.25
N SER A 171 -3.92 -7.03 -1.48
CA SER A 171 -4.92 -7.88 -0.83
C SER A 171 -5.80 -7.11 0.15
N TRP A 172 -5.24 -6.18 0.93
CA TRP A 172 -6.04 -5.31 1.80
C TRP A 172 -6.99 -4.42 0.99
N MET A 173 -6.52 -3.78 -0.08
CA MET A 173 -7.37 -2.93 -0.91
C MET A 173 -8.51 -3.70 -1.58
N ASP A 174 -8.28 -4.95 -1.97
CA ASP A 174 -9.33 -5.82 -2.52
C ASP A 174 -10.33 -6.33 -1.46
N LEU A 175 -9.97 -6.28 -0.17
CA LEU A 175 -10.85 -6.59 0.96
C LEU A 175 -11.58 -5.36 1.51
N LYS A 176 -11.27 -4.15 1.03
CA LYS A 176 -11.89 -2.90 1.50
C LYS A 176 -13.41 -2.94 1.25
N PRO A 177 -14.25 -2.68 2.28
CA PRO A 177 -15.70 -2.57 2.08
C PRO A 177 -16.02 -1.50 1.05
N LYS A 178 -16.98 -1.74 0.17
CA LYS A 178 -17.34 -0.79 -0.91
C LYS A 178 -17.89 0.55 -0.41
N ASP A 179 -18.39 0.59 0.84
CA ASP A 179 -19.11 1.73 1.43
C ASP A 179 -18.36 2.41 2.57
N ASP A 180 -17.13 1.99 2.87
CA ASP A 180 -16.29 2.52 3.95
C ASP A 180 -14.95 2.93 3.37
N ASP A 181 -14.48 4.13 3.72
CA ASP A 181 -13.16 4.55 3.29
C ASP A 181 -12.04 3.83 4.02
N SER A 182 -12.34 3.23 5.17
CA SER A 182 -11.40 2.50 5.98
C SER A 182 -11.49 0.97 5.83
N ILE A 183 -10.39 0.28 6.11
CA ILE A 183 -10.38 -1.18 6.27
C ILE A 183 -9.87 -1.56 7.66
N VAL A 184 -10.55 -2.51 8.30
CA VAL A 184 -10.10 -3.10 9.56
C VAL A 184 -9.25 -4.32 9.25
N ILE A 185 -7.99 -4.30 9.69
CA ILE A 185 -7.03 -5.38 9.46
C ILE A 185 -6.52 -5.91 10.79
N ASP A 186 -6.51 -7.24 10.93
CA ASP A 186 -5.74 -7.91 11.98
C ASP A 186 -4.27 -7.98 11.57
N MET A 187 -3.51 -6.98 12.00
CA MET A 187 -2.12 -6.83 11.61
C MET A 187 -1.25 -8.00 12.04
N SER A 188 -1.52 -8.60 13.20
CA SER A 188 -0.73 -9.73 13.70
C SER A 188 -0.83 -10.95 12.76
N THR A 189 -2.04 -11.21 12.26
CA THR A 189 -2.37 -12.33 11.39
C THR A 189 -1.78 -12.13 9.98
N TRP A 190 -1.83 -10.93 9.43
CA TRP A 190 -1.21 -10.62 8.14
C TRP A 190 0.32 -10.59 8.20
N MET A 191 0.90 -9.96 9.23
CA MET A 191 2.36 -9.89 9.40
C MET A 191 2.97 -11.28 9.55
N ARG A 192 2.27 -12.22 10.22
CA ARG A 192 2.74 -13.62 10.35
C ARG A 192 2.96 -14.31 9.01
N ARG A 193 2.03 -14.10 8.07
CA ARG A 193 2.10 -14.65 6.71
C ARG A 193 3.14 -13.93 5.88
N PHE A 194 3.18 -12.60 5.99
CA PHE A 194 4.23 -11.78 5.38
C PHE A 194 5.63 -12.25 5.78
N THR A 195 5.91 -12.35 7.08
CA THR A 195 7.23 -12.74 7.56
C THR A 195 7.54 -14.19 7.21
N CYS A 196 6.56 -15.11 7.22
CA CYS A 196 6.79 -16.49 6.80
C CYS A 196 7.15 -16.58 5.30
N ASP A 197 6.43 -15.87 4.43
CA ASP A 197 6.73 -15.79 2.99
C ASP A 197 8.11 -15.14 2.76
N PHE A 198 8.45 -14.11 3.53
CA PHE A 198 9.76 -13.45 3.48
C PHE A 198 10.91 -14.37 3.90
N ILE A 199 10.79 -15.06 5.04
CA ILE A 199 11.79 -16.04 5.48
C ILE A 199 11.88 -17.18 4.47
N SER A 200 10.78 -17.62 3.86
CA SER A 200 10.82 -18.64 2.81
C SER A 200 11.59 -18.19 1.57
N LEU A 201 11.38 -16.94 1.11
CA LEU A 201 12.15 -16.36 0.01
C LEU A 201 13.64 -16.20 0.37
N LEU A 202 13.97 -15.72 1.56
CA LEU A 202 15.36 -15.60 2.00
C LEU A 202 16.07 -16.95 2.14
N THR A 203 15.34 -17.94 2.63
CA THR A 203 15.93 -19.25 2.94
C THR A 203 15.98 -20.17 1.74
N THR A 204 15.01 -20.08 0.82
CA THR A 204 14.84 -21.04 -0.28
C THR A 204 14.68 -20.40 -1.65
N SER A 205 14.60 -19.08 -1.79
CA SER A 205 14.25 -18.38 -3.04
C SER A 205 12.91 -18.82 -3.65
N LYS A 206 12.02 -19.43 -2.86
CA LYS A 206 10.69 -19.87 -3.30
C LYS A 206 9.61 -19.17 -2.48
N HIS A 207 8.60 -18.67 -3.19
CA HIS A 207 7.42 -18.04 -2.60
C HIS A 207 6.41 -19.12 -2.19
N ILE A 208 5.99 -19.14 -0.92
CA ILE A 208 5.00 -20.14 -0.41
C ILE A 208 3.56 -19.59 -0.40
N SER A 209 3.38 -18.30 -0.74
CA SER A 209 2.08 -17.69 -1.04
C SER A 209 1.04 -17.75 0.08
N THR A 210 1.47 -17.62 1.34
CA THR A 210 0.57 -17.64 2.50
C THR A 210 -0.29 -16.38 2.59
N ILE A 211 0.23 -15.23 2.12
CA ILE A 211 -0.55 -13.97 1.98
C ILE A 211 -1.76 -14.19 1.07
N LYS A 212 -1.54 -14.72 -0.15
CA LYS A 212 -2.61 -15.05 -1.10
C LYS A 212 -3.57 -16.10 -0.58
N ASN A 213 -3.07 -17.10 0.16
CA ASN A 213 -3.93 -18.13 0.74
C ASN A 213 -4.94 -17.52 1.71
N TYR A 214 -4.46 -16.67 2.60
CA TYR A 214 -5.30 -16.02 3.59
C TYR A 214 -6.29 -15.04 2.97
N HIS A 215 -5.84 -14.23 2.01
CA HIS A 215 -6.69 -13.36 1.21
C HIS A 215 -7.86 -14.12 0.56
N ARG A 216 -7.57 -15.24 -0.13
CA ARG A 216 -8.60 -16.09 -0.73
C ARG A 216 -9.51 -16.77 0.28
N THR A 217 -8.96 -17.17 1.42
CA THR A 217 -9.74 -17.75 2.52
C THR A 217 -10.78 -16.73 3.03
N ILE A 218 -10.39 -15.48 3.22
CA ILE A 218 -11.33 -14.40 3.61
C ILE A 218 -12.41 -14.18 2.53
N LYS A 219 -12.04 -14.25 1.25
CA LYS A 219 -13.00 -14.11 0.13
C LYS A 219 -13.86 -15.35 -0.13
N ASN A 220 -13.61 -16.48 0.54
CA ASN A 220 -14.19 -17.79 0.21
C ASN A 220 -13.90 -18.25 -1.24
N ASP A 221 -12.71 -17.94 -1.75
CA ASP A 221 -12.23 -18.32 -3.09
C ASP A 221 -11.55 -19.71 -3.11
N VAL A 222 -11.29 -20.24 -4.32
CA VAL A 222 -10.63 -21.54 -4.50
C VAL A 222 -9.18 -21.51 -4.01
N ILE A 223 -8.89 -22.38 -3.04
CA ILE A 223 -7.56 -22.63 -2.47
C ILE A 223 -6.90 -23.79 -3.20
N THR A 224 -5.65 -23.61 -3.66
CA THR A 224 -4.88 -24.71 -4.25
C THR A 224 -4.29 -25.60 -3.16
N LYS A 225 -3.99 -26.86 -3.50
CA LYS A 225 -3.35 -27.79 -2.57
C LYS A 225 -2.03 -27.25 -2.01
N GLU A 226 -1.23 -26.59 -2.84
CA GLU A 226 0.05 -26.00 -2.43
C GLU A 226 -0.12 -24.85 -1.42
N MET A 227 -1.18 -24.05 -1.57
CA MET A 227 -1.52 -22.97 -0.65
C MET A 227 -1.98 -23.51 0.70
N ALA A 228 -2.86 -24.52 0.69
CA ALA A 228 -3.30 -25.19 1.92
C ALA A 228 -2.11 -25.83 2.68
N GLU A 229 -1.23 -26.54 1.96
CA GLU A 229 -0.03 -27.12 2.56
C GLU A 229 0.96 -26.08 3.12
N SER A 230 0.95 -24.85 2.57
CA SER A 230 1.78 -23.74 3.06
C SER A 230 1.18 -23.13 4.31
N GLU A 231 -0.15 -23.07 4.41
CA GLU A 231 -0.85 -22.67 5.64
C GLU A 231 -0.63 -23.67 6.77
N ASP A 232 -0.72 -24.98 6.50
CA ASP A 232 -0.44 -26.04 7.47
C ASP A 232 1.00 -25.91 8.03
N PHE A 233 1.94 -25.47 7.18
CA PHE A 233 3.32 -25.22 7.60
C PHE A 233 3.44 -24.01 8.54
N VAL A 234 2.73 -22.91 8.25
CA VAL A 234 2.66 -21.72 9.15
C VAL A 234 2.02 -22.10 10.48
N GLU A 235 0.91 -22.83 10.45
CA GLU A 235 0.21 -23.24 11.67
C GLU A 235 1.07 -24.20 12.51
N SER A 236 1.83 -25.08 11.87
CA SER A 236 2.79 -25.95 12.56
C SER A 236 3.87 -25.16 13.31
N ILE A 237 4.35 -24.04 12.75
CA ILE A 237 5.26 -23.12 13.44
C ILE A 237 4.56 -22.47 14.64
N ASN A 238 3.33 -22.01 14.46
CA ASN A 238 2.54 -21.36 15.51
C ASN A 238 2.26 -22.29 16.71
N ILE A 239 1.90 -23.55 16.44
CA ILE A 239 1.72 -24.59 17.46
C ILE A 239 3.02 -24.80 18.26
N PHE A 240 4.17 -24.81 17.58
CA PHE A 240 5.44 -24.93 18.28
C PHE A 240 5.71 -23.73 19.18
N VAL A 241 5.51 -22.51 18.69
CA VAL A 241 5.82 -21.27 19.43
C VAL A 241 4.88 -21.05 20.63
N SER A 242 3.59 -21.35 20.47
CA SER A 242 2.59 -21.19 21.53
C SER A 242 2.77 -22.19 22.68
N ASP A 243 3.19 -23.43 22.42
CA ASP A 243 3.27 -24.49 23.45
C ASP A 243 4.72 -24.93 23.81
N ASN A 244 5.76 -24.26 23.32
CA ASN A 244 7.16 -24.65 23.59
C ASN A 244 7.60 -24.60 25.06
N GLN A 245 6.80 -24.04 25.97
CA GLN A 245 7.03 -24.16 27.41
C GLN A 245 7.08 -25.62 27.87
N ILE A 246 6.44 -26.54 27.13
CA ILE A 246 6.50 -27.96 27.46
C ILE A 246 7.94 -28.49 27.50
N LEU A 247 8.85 -27.90 26.70
CA LEU A 247 10.27 -28.26 26.61
C LEU A 247 11.03 -28.06 27.93
N PHE A 248 10.42 -27.34 28.88
CA PHE A 248 10.99 -27.02 30.18
C PHE A 248 10.32 -27.79 31.33
N VAL A 249 9.33 -28.65 31.03
CA VAL A 249 8.61 -29.45 32.03
C VAL A 249 9.51 -30.59 32.59
N PRO A 250 9.65 -30.71 33.93
CA PRO A 250 10.41 -31.78 34.55
C PRO A 250 9.89 -33.18 34.20
N LYS A 251 10.81 -34.15 34.09
CA LYS A 251 10.50 -35.53 33.69
C LYS A 251 9.35 -36.17 34.48
N ILE A 252 9.26 -35.92 35.78
CA ILE A 252 8.26 -36.51 36.67
C ILE A 252 6.81 -36.07 36.36
N LEU A 253 6.61 -34.93 35.69
CA LEU A 253 5.29 -34.40 35.38
C LEU A 253 4.81 -34.76 33.96
N ARG A 254 5.69 -35.31 33.11
CA ARG A 254 5.42 -35.52 31.68
C ARG A 254 4.35 -36.57 31.41
N ASP A 255 4.29 -37.61 32.23
CA ASP A 255 3.40 -38.75 32.03
C ASP A 255 2.00 -38.52 32.66
N LEU A 256 1.76 -37.35 33.27
CA LEU A 256 0.43 -37.00 33.78
C LEU A 256 -0.56 -36.80 32.61
N PRO A 257 -1.82 -37.27 32.70
CA PRO A 257 -2.72 -37.37 31.53
C PRO A 257 -2.85 -36.10 30.68
N LEU A 258 -2.99 -34.92 31.31
CA LEU A 258 -3.12 -33.64 30.60
C LEU A 258 -1.80 -33.15 29.99
N ILE A 259 -0.69 -33.33 30.70
CA ILE A 259 0.65 -32.91 30.25
C ILE A 259 1.15 -33.85 29.15
N GLY A 260 1.00 -35.16 29.34
CA GLY A 260 1.37 -36.18 28.36
C GLY A 260 0.61 -36.05 27.04
N SER A 261 -0.68 -35.68 27.09
CA SER A 261 -1.45 -35.37 25.88
C SER A 261 -0.83 -34.20 25.11
N ARG A 262 -0.47 -33.10 25.79
CA ARG A 262 0.19 -31.94 25.15
C ARG A 262 1.57 -32.30 24.58
N VAL A 263 2.37 -33.09 25.31
CA VAL A 263 3.68 -33.58 24.83
C VAL A 263 3.50 -34.36 23.52
N ASN A 264 2.52 -35.26 23.46
CA ASN A 264 2.26 -36.06 22.26
C ASN A 264 1.81 -35.20 21.06
N THR A 265 0.95 -34.21 21.29
CA THR A 265 0.53 -33.26 20.24
C THR A 265 1.72 -32.50 19.66
N MET A 266 2.59 -31.96 20.52
CA MET A 266 3.78 -31.25 20.08
C MET A 266 4.79 -32.14 19.35
N LEU A 267 4.97 -33.39 19.81
CA LEU A 267 5.83 -34.34 19.11
C LEU A 267 5.28 -34.66 17.71
N SER A 268 3.97 -34.88 17.58
CA SER A 268 3.32 -35.11 16.29
C SER A 268 3.50 -33.91 15.34
N ASN A 269 3.32 -32.69 15.84
CA ASN A 269 3.58 -31.46 15.09
C ASN A 269 5.04 -31.38 14.61
N ASN A 270 6.00 -31.69 15.49
CA ASN A 270 7.42 -31.66 15.13
C ASN A 270 7.79 -32.70 14.07
N TYR A 271 7.20 -33.91 14.11
CA TYR A 271 7.43 -34.91 13.05
C TYR A 271 6.96 -34.41 11.68
N TYR A 272 5.79 -33.77 11.62
CA TYR A 272 5.31 -33.13 10.39
C TYR A 272 6.30 -32.04 9.92
N LEU A 273 6.62 -31.09 10.79
CA LEU A 273 7.46 -29.94 10.46
C LEU A 273 8.86 -30.37 9.98
N TYR A 274 9.46 -31.35 10.65
CA TYR A 274 10.77 -31.90 10.28
C TYR A 274 10.71 -32.65 8.96
N GLY A 275 9.66 -33.43 8.72
CA GLY A 275 9.44 -34.09 7.43
C GLY A 275 9.37 -33.09 6.28
N ARG A 276 8.65 -31.98 6.47
CA ARG A 276 8.54 -30.89 5.49
C ARG A 276 9.90 -30.24 5.20
N LEU A 277 10.65 -29.87 6.24
CA LEU A 277 11.97 -29.26 6.09
C LEU A 277 12.97 -30.20 5.39
N LEU A 278 12.99 -31.48 5.77
CA LEU A 278 13.84 -32.49 5.12
C LEU A 278 13.49 -32.68 3.65
N ASN A 279 12.20 -32.64 3.29
CA ASN A 279 11.78 -32.71 1.90
C ASN A 279 12.25 -31.50 1.09
N ILE A 280 12.22 -30.29 1.68
CA ILE A 280 12.76 -29.08 1.05
C ILE A 280 14.27 -29.23 0.80
N ILE A 281 15.02 -29.70 1.80
CA ILE A 281 16.48 -29.92 1.71
C ILE A 281 16.81 -30.94 0.61
N LYS A 282 16.15 -32.11 0.62
CA LYS A 282 16.36 -33.18 -0.38
C LYS A 282 16.07 -32.69 -1.80
N ARG A 283 14.99 -31.93 -1.98
CA ARG A 283 14.65 -31.34 -3.28
C ARG A 283 15.73 -30.38 -3.76
N ARG A 284 16.23 -29.50 -2.89
CA ARG A 284 17.31 -28.57 -3.25
C ARG A 284 18.62 -29.28 -3.59
N ARG A 285 19.01 -30.32 -2.83
CA ARG A 285 20.20 -31.11 -3.19
C ARG A 285 20.09 -31.70 -4.59
N LYS A 286 18.94 -32.28 -4.93
CA LYS A 286 18.66 -32.81 -6.28
C LYS A 286 18.71 -31.73 -7.36
N GLU A 287 18.22 -30.51 -7.07
CA GLU A 287 18.32 -29.36 -7.98
C GLU A 287 19.80 -28.99 -8.25
N ILE A 288 20.64 -28.98 -7.20
CA ILE A 288 22.08 -28.69 -7.30
C ILE A 288 22.83 -29.80 -8.08
N GLU A 289 22.54 -31.07 -7.79
CA GLU A 289 23.14 -32.23 -8.45
C GLU A 289 22.85 -32.27 -9.96
N ASN A 290 21.66 -31.80 -10.36
CA ASN A 290 21.24 -31.74 -11.77
C ASN A 290 21.77 -30.51 -12.53
N GLY A 291 22.75 -29.78 -11.98
CA GLY A 291 23.35 -28.61 -12.63
C GLY A 291 22.54 -27.32 -12.53
N GLY A 292 21.57 -27.25 -11.61
CA GLY A 292 20.65 -26.11 -11.46
C GLY A 292 21.25 -24.83 -10.86
N LEU A 293 22.57 -24.76 -10.62
CA LEU A 293 23.24 -23.54 -10.20
C LEU A 293 23.51 -22.67 -11.44
N ASN A 294 22.54 -21.83 -11.82
CA ASN A 294 22.80 -20.76 -12.79
C ASN A 294 23.82 -19.79 -12.17
N ASN A 295 25.02 -19.73 -12.75
CA ASN A 295 26.15 -18.88 -12.32
C ASN A 295 25.93 -17.37 -12.53
N ASP A 296 24.73 -16.93 -12.94
CA ASP A 296 24.46 -15.52 -13.31
C ASP A 296 24.09 -14.62 -12.12
N SER A 297 23.89 -15.17 -10.91
CA SER A 297 23.70 -14.37 -9.69
C SER A 297 24.85 -14.59 -8.70
N ASN A 298 25.63 -13.55 -8.42
CA ASN A 298 26.72 -13.53 -7.43
C ASN A 298 26.28 -13.81 -5.97
N GLN A 299 25.04 -14.25 -5.70
CA GLN A 299 24.52 -14.42 -4.35
C GLN A 299 23.60 -15.64 -4.22
N LEU A 300 24.02 -16.61 -3.39
CA LEU A 300 23.26 -17.83 -3.08
C LEU A 300 22.23 -17.57 -1.96
N ASP A 301 21.11 -18.29 -1.99
CA ASP A 301 20.14 -18.31 -0.88
C ASP A 301 20.65 -19.12 0.31
N LEU A 302 20.06 -18.91 1.50
CA LEU A 302 20.55 -19.52 2.74
C LEU A 302 20.68 -21.04 2.63
N LEU A 303 19.65 -21.74 2.14
CA LEU A 303 19.65 -23.19 2.06
C LEU A 303 20.73 -23.68 1.10
N THR A 304 20.88 -23.03 -0.05
CA THR A 304 21.95 -23.35 -0.99
C THR A 304 23.33 -23.15 -0.34
N THR A 305 23.56 -22.05 0.37
CA THR A 305 24.81 -21.81 1.12
C THR A 305 25.06 -22.88 2.18
N LEU A 306 24.04 -23.28 2.96
CA LEU A 306 24.17 -24.33 3.97
C LEU A 306 24.51 -25.70 3.36
N ILE A 307 23.97 -26.01 2.17
CA ILE A 307 24.21 -27.27 1.47
C ILE A 307 25.63 -27.35 0.90
N VAL A 308 26.12 -26.25 0.30
CA VAL A 308 27.43 -26.24 -0.38
C VAL A 308 28.59 -25.88 0.56
N ALA A 309 28.31 -25.39 1.76
CA ALA A 309 29.35 -25.02 2.74
C ALA A 309 30.36 -26.15 2.95
N ASN A 310 31.65 -25.82 2.82
CA ASN A 310 32.77 -26.77 2.94
C ASN A 310 32.74 -27.93 1.92
N THR A 311 32.09 -27.74 0.76
CA THR A 311 32.15 -28.66 -0.39
C THR A 311 32.97 -28.03 -1.53
N PRO A 312 33.36 -28.80 -2.57
CA PRO A 312 34.01 -28.22 -3.75
C PRO A 312 33.16 -27.19 -4.52
N CYS A 313 31.85 -27.14 -4.27
CA CYS A 313 30.91 -26.18 -4.85
C CYS A 313 30.75 -24.90 -4.02
N ASP A 314 31.50 -24.76 -2.91
CA ASP A 314 31.50 -23.55 -2.09
C ASP A 314 32.23 -22.41 -2.84
N PRO A 315 31.55 -21.31 -3.20
CA PRO A 315 32.19 -20.17 -3.86
C PRO A 315 33.15 -19.41 -2.92
N HIS A 316 33.06 -19.65 -1.61
CA HIS A 316 33.87 -19.00 -0.58
C HIS A 316 34.43 -20.04 0.40
N PRO A 317 35.32 -20.94 -0.07
CA PRO A 317 35.84 -22.04 0.75
C PRO A 317 36.55 -21.49 1.99
N GLN A 318 36.17 -22.00 3.17
CA GLN A 318 36.62 -21.46 4.45
C GLN A 318 38.13 -21.66 4.67
N LYS A 319 38.83 -20.59 5.09
CA LYS A 319 40.16 -20.70 5.72
C LYS A 319 40.00 -20.89 7.24
N ASN A 320 39.66 -22.10 7.66
CA ASN A 320 39.55 -22.42 9.09
C ASN A 320 40.89 -22.83 9.70
N VAL A 321 41.23 -22.23 10.86
CA VAL A 321 42.39 -22.61 11.69
C VAL A 321 42.11 -23.90 12.50
N ASP A 322 40.84 -24.31 12.60
CA ASP A 322 40.37 -25.52 13.30
C ASP A 322 39.85 -26.57 12.29
N PRO A 323 40.59 -27.67 12.05
CA PRO A 323 40.21 -28.71 11.09
C PRO A 323 38.86 -29.38 11.37
N SER A 324 38.38 -29.34 12.62
CA SER A 324 37.10 -29.96 13.00
C SER A 324 35.88 -29.25 12.43
N LEU A 325 36.07 -28.06 11.84
CA LEU A 325 35.02 -27.20 11.29
C LEU A 325 35.00 -27.19 9.75
N SER A 326 35.86 -27.98 9.10
CA SER A 326 36.05 -28.00 7.64
C SER A 326 35.27 -29.11 6.92
N ARG A 327 34.24 -29.68 7.54
CA ARG A 327 33.36 -30.69 6.92
C ARG A 327 32.04 -30.08 6.43
N PRO A 328 31.37 -30.70 5.44
CA PRO A 328 29.99 -30.35 5.08
C PRO A 328 29.00 -30.59 6.24
N MET A 329 27.88 -29.88 6.20
CA MET A 329 26.74 -30.11 7.11
C MET A 329 25.93 -31.34 6.70
N THR A 330 25.43 -32.10 7.68
CA THR A 330 24.45 -33.17 7.42
C THR A 330 23.05 -32.60 7.21
N ASP A 331 22.15 -33.38 6.61
CA ASP A 331 20.76 -32.94 6.38
C ASP A 331 20.02 -32.62 7.69
N ASP A 332 20.30 -33.36 8.77
CA ASP A 332 19.72 -33.09 10.09
C ASP A 332 20.24 -31.78 10.71
N GLU A 333 21.51 -31.44 10.45
CA GLU A 333 22.09 -30.16 10.90
C GLU A 333 21.50 -28.99 10.11
N ILE A 334 21.36 -29.13 8.79
CA ILE A 334 20.71 -28.14 7.92
C ILE A 334 19.25 -27.96 8.32
N ARG A 335 18.51 -29.07 8.55
CA ARG A 335 17.13 -29.05 9.06
C ARG A 335 17.02 -28.27 10.35
N GLY A 336 17.91 -28.50 11.31
CA GLY A 336 17.92 -27.77 12.57
C GLY A 336 18.15 -26.26 12.40
N VAL A 337 19.03 -25.86 11.47
CA VAL A 337 19.24 -24.43 11.16
C VAL A 337 18.04 -23.82 10.46
N MET A 338 17.43 -24.52 9.49
CA MET A 338 16.19 -24.05 8.84
C MET A 338 15.05 -23.91 9.83
N PHE A 339 14.89 -24.87 10.75
CA PHE A 339 13.90 -24.82 11.82
C PHE A 339 14.08 -23.53 12.65
N ASP A 340 15.30 -23.23 13.08
CA ASP A 340 15.58 -22.00 13.83
C ASP A 340 15.28 -20.74 13.00
N ALA A 341 15.57 -20.74 11.69
CA ALA A 341 15.30 -19.60 10.82
C ALA A 341 13.79 -19.28 10.72
N PHE A 342 12.95 -20.30 10.52
CA PHE A 342 11.49 -20.12 10.43
C PHE A 342 10.85 -19.80 11.79
N VAL A 343 11.17 -20.58 12.83
CA VAL A 343 10.55 -20.43 14.16
C VAL A 343 10.98 -19.13 14.83
N ALA A 344 12.28 -18.81 14.83
CA ALA A 344 12.74 -17.59 15.47
C ALA A 344 12.51 -16.35 14.60
N GLY A 345 12.57 -16.47 13.27
CA GLY A 345 12.46 -15.35 12.33
C GLY A 345 11.04 -14.81 12.17
N THR A 346 10.02 -15.65 12.35
CA THR A 346 8.61 -15.27 12.12
C THR A 346 8.00 -14.55 13.31
N ASP A 347 7.69 -15.29 14.37
CA ASP A 347 6.93 -14.78 15.51
C ASP A 347 7.60 -13.63 16.26
N THR A 348 8.94 -13.65 16.37
CA THR A 348 9.61 -12.60 17.13
C THR A 348 9.53 -11.24 16.44
N THR A 349 9.56 -11.21 15.11
CA THR A 349 9.41 -9.99 14.30
C THR A 349 7.98 -9.49 14.35
N VAL A 350 7.00 -10.37 14.14
CA VAL A 350 5.55 -10.04 14.14
C VAL A 350 5.13 -9.36 15.45
N ASN A 351 5.48 -9.95 16.59
CA ASN A 351 5.07 -9.42 17.88
C ASN A 351 5.80 -8.12 18.23
N THR A 352 7.06 -7.97 17.81
CA THR A 352 7.79 -6.70 17.96
C THR A 352 7.14 -5.58 17.15
N LEU A 353 6.70 -5.88 15.91
CA LEU A 353 5.93 -4.95 15.09
C LEU A 353 4.59 -4.60 15.74
N CYS A 354 3.87 -5.58 16.28
CA CYS A 354 2.61 -5.36 16.99
C CYS A 354 2.77 -4.35 18.13
N PHE A 355 3.80 -4.53 18.97
CA PHE A 355 4.09 -3.60 20.05
C PHE A 355 4.48 -2.21 19.54
N ALA A 356 5.29 -2.13 18.48
CA ALA A 356 5.65 -0.86 17.87
C ALA A 356 4.42 -0.11 17.35
N LEU A 357 3.52 -0.79 16.62
CA LEU A 357 2.28 -0.21 16.11
C LEU A 357 1.39 0.30 17.25
N TYR A 358 1.16 -0.53 18.28
CA TYR A 358 0.38 -0.15 19.45
C TYR A 358 0.91 1.14 20.11
N TYR A 359 2.23 1.24 20.30
CA TYR A 359 2.83 2.42 20.91
C TYR A 359 2.90 3.64 19.98
N ILE A 360 3.04 3.47 18.67
CA ILE A 360 2.96 4.61 17.74
C ILE A 360 1.55 5.22 17.79
N SER A 361 0.50 4.39 17.76
CA SER A 361 -0.89 4.83 17.77
C SER A 361 -1.27 5.60 19.04
N HIS A 362 -0.75 5.20 20.21
CA HIS A 362 -1.01 5.88 21.48
C HIS A 362 -0.20 7.18 21.71
N TYR A 363 0.80 7.46 20.88
CA TYR A 363 1.72 8.58 21.09
C TYR A 363 1.79 9.48 19.84
N PRO A 364 0.84 10.43 19.67
CA PRO A 364 0.73 11.26 18.46
C PRO A 364 1.99 12.03 18.09
N ASN A 365 2.74 12.52 19.08
CA ASN A 365 4.01 13.22 18.85
C ASN A 365 5.08 12.28 18.26
N VAL A 366 5.08 11.00 18.66
CA VAL A 366 5.97 9.99 18.09
C VAL A 366 5.55 9.68 16.66
N LYS A 367 4.26 9.44 16.42
CA LYS A 367 3.69 9.25 15.07
C LYS A 367 4.07 10.41 14.15
N LYS A 368 3.89 11.66 14.58
CA LYS A 368 4.28 12.87 13.83
C LYS A 368 5.77 12.91 13.48
N LYS A 369 6.66 12.63 14.42
CA LYS A 369 8.11 12.66 14.17
C LYS A 369 8.57 11.49 13.28
N LEU A 370 7.93 10.33 13.37
CA LEU A 370 8.11 9.23 12.43
C LEU A 370 7.72 9.65 11.00
N PHE A 371 6.56 10.30 10.83
CA PHE A 371 6.14 10.84 9.54
C PHE A 371 7.15 11.84 8.97
N GLN A 372 7.64 12.78 9.79
CA GLN A 372 8.65 13.76 9.36
C GLN A 372 9.96 13.09 8.91
N GLU A 373 10.42 12.04 9.62
CA GLU A 373 11.60 11.28 9.20
C GLU A 373 11.35 10.58 7.86
N ILE A 374 10.22 9.88 7.72
CA ILE A 374 9.83 9.20 6.49
C ILE A 374 9.74 10.21 5.32
N GLU A 375 9.06 11.34 5.53
CA GLU A 375 8.96 12.43 4.55
C GLU A 375 10.34 12.98 4.18
N SER A 376 11.27 13.11 5.13
CA SER A 376 12.62 13.60 4.81
C SER A 376 13.42 12.63 3.92
N VAL A 377 13.23 11.31 4.09
CA VAL A 377 13.95 10.27 3.34
C VAL A 377 13.31 10.00 1.99
N PHE A 378 11.98 9.97 1.93
CA PHE A 378 11.22 9.57 0.74
C PHE A 378 10.58 10.76 0.00
N LYS A 379 10.60 11.97 0.58
CA LYS A 379 10.06 13.20 0.00
C LYS A 379 8.57 13.09 -0.40
N ASN A 380 7.76 12.39 0.40
CA ASN A 380 6.35 12.05 0.10
C ASN A 380 6.13 11.18 -1.14
N ASP A 381 7.18 10.57 -1.70
CA ASP A 381 7.02 9.50 -2.67
C ASP A 381 6.46 8.26 -1.95
N THR A 382 5.26 7.83 -2.30
CA THR A 382 4.60 6.66 -1.69
C THR A 382 4.85 5.37 -2.46
N THR A 383 5.54 5.44 -3.60
CA THR A 383 5.59 4.35 -4.58
C THR A 383 7.01 3.89 -4.91
N ARG A 384 8.02 4.71 -4.62
CA ARG A 384 9.43 4.33 -4.66
C ARG A 384 9.70 3.15 -3.74
N GLN A 385 10.37 2.12 -4.27
CA GLN A 385 10.84 1.00 -3.48
C GLN A 385 11.86 1.43 -2.42
N ILE A 386 11.74 0.90 -1.22
CA ILE A 386 12.67 1.14 -0.12
C ILE A 386 13.97 0.38 -0.39
N THR A 387 15.10 1.09 -0.35
CA THR A 387 16.44 0.50 -0.47
C THR A 387 17.13 0.37 0.88
N LEU A 388 18.18 -0.44 0.98
CA LEU A 388 18.97 -0.56 2.20
C LEU A 388 19.59 0.78 2.65
N GLU A 389 20.00 1.62 1.70
CA GLU A 389 20.53 2.96 2.00
C GLU A 389 19.47 3.88 2.62
N ASP A 390 18.21 3.75 2.19
CA ASP A 390 17.10 4.50 2.79
C ASP A 390 16.88 4.06 4.24
N LEU A 391 16.96 2.76 4.51
CA LEU A 391 16.81 2.22 5.86
C LEU A 391 17.91 2.73 6.81
N GLU A 392 19.12 3.02 6.34
CA GLU A 392 20.17 3.62 7.18
C GLU A 392 19.81 5.04 7.67
N LYS A 393 18.97 5.75 6.90
CA LYS A 393 18.52 7.12 7.21
C LYS A 393 17.34 7.14 8.19
N LEU A 394 16.58 6.05 8.30
CA LEU A 394 15.44 5.89 9.20
C LEU A 394 15.87 5.58 10.65
N ARG A 395 16.53 6.52 11.32
CA ARG A 395 17.11 6.34 12.66
C ARG A 395 16.06 6.41 13.77
N TYR A 396 15.06 7.29 13.65
CA TYR A 396 13.96 7.45 14.58
C TYR A 396 12.97 6.28 14.51
N CYS A 397 12.69 5.77 13.31
CA CYS A 397 11.96 4.52 13.12
C CYS A 397 12.62 3.34 13.88
N GLU A 398 13.94 3.24 13.81
CA GLU A 398 14.68 2.23 14.59
C GLU A 398 14.62 2.48 16.10
N ALA A 399 14.67 3.75 16.52
CA ALA A 399 14.52 4.13 17.92
C ALA A 399 13.15 3.74 18.49
N ILE A 400 12.08 3.87 17.70
CA ILE A 400 10.72 3.41 18.03
C ILE A 400 10.70 1.89 18.24
N ILE A 401 11.30 1.11 17.33
CA ILE A 401 11.38 -0.35 17.45
C ILE A 401 12.12 -0.76 18.74
N LYS A 402 13.23 -0.07 19.05
CA LYS A 402 14.02 -0.33 20.26
C LYS A 402 13.26 0.01 21.54
N GLU A 403 12.59 1.17 21.57
CA GLU A 403 11.79 1.57 22.74
C GLU A 403 10.60 0.64 22.96
N ALA A 404 9.92 0.21 21.90
CA ALA A 404 8.84 -0.77 22.00
C ALA A 404 9.35 -2.07 22.60
N SER A 405 10.51 -2.55 22.11
CA SER A 405 11.19 -3.75 22.64
C SER A 405 11.73 -3.58 24.06
N ARG A 406 12.02 -2.35 24.50
CA ARG A 406 12.46 -2.06 25.88
C ARG A 406 11.29 -2.24 26.84
N ILE A 407 10.17 -1.58 26.56
CA ILE A 407 8.98 -1.64 27.43
C ILE A 407 8.36 -3.04 27.40
N ARG A 408 8.16 -3.57 26.20
CA ARG A 408 7.57 -4.89 25.94
C ARG A 408 8.50 -5.73 25.08
N PRO A 409 9.48 -6.42 25.70
CA PRO A 409 10.32 -7.35 24.96
C PRO A 409 9.50 -8.58 24.54
N THR A 410 9.64 -8.98 23.28
CA THR A 410 9.07 -10.23 22.77
C THR A 410 9.67 -11.46 23.46
N VAL A 411 10.91 -11.36 23.93
CA VAL A 411 11.57 -12.39 24.75
C VAL A 411 11.91 -11.81 26.12
N SER A 412 10.98 -11.93 27.07
CA SER A 412 11.12 -11.35 28.42
C SER A 412 12.12 -12.10 29.32
N MET A 413 12.44 -13.36 28.99
CA MET A 413 13.27 -14.23 29.82
C MET A 413 14.29 -14.98 28.97
N VAL A 414 15.55 -14.96 29.39
CA VAL A 414 16.63 -15.69 28.71
C VAL A 414 17.38 -16.55 29.73
N SER A 415 17.35 -17.87 29.52
CA SER A 415 17.96 -18.82 30.46
C SER A 415 19.41 -19.14 30.13
N ARG A 416 20.19 -19.43 31.18
CA ARG A 416 21.59 -19.89 31.15
C ARG A 416 21.76 -20.98 32.20
N TYR A 417 22.30 -22.11 31.78
CA TYR A 417 22.57 -23.25 32.65
C TYR A 417 24.07 -23.34 32.93
N SER A 418 24.44 -23.46 34.21
CA SER A 418 25.81 -23.74 34.63
C SER A 418 25.94 -25.19 35.07
N ASN A 419 26.73 -25.98 34.36
CA ASN A 419 27.01 -27.39 34.69
C ASN A 419 28.25 -27.57 35.59
N LYS A 420 28.80 -26.48 36.09
CA LYS A 420 29.97 -26.43 36.97
C LYS A 420 29.80 -25.32 38.02
N PRO A 421 30.52 -25.39 39.15
CA PRO A 421 30.53 -24.30 40.12
C PRO A 421 30.90 -22.98 39.47
N ASP A 422 30.20 -21.90 39.84
CA ASP A 422 30.41 -20.59 39.24
C ASP A 422 30.02 -19.43 40.17
N GLU A 423 30.66 -18.28 39.97
CA GLU A 423 30.37 -17.06 40.74
C GLU A 423 29.46 -16.10 39.96
N VAL A 424 28.23 -15.85 40.43
CA VAL A 424 27.29 -14.94 39.77
C VAL A 424 26.67 -14.01 40.80
N ALA A 425 26.60 -12.71 40.49
CA ALA A 425 26.06 -11.67 41.36
C ALA A 425 26.72 -11.61 42.76
N GLY A 426 28.01 -11.95 42.84
CA GLY A 426 28.77 -12.01 44.09
C GLY A 426 28.53 -13.28 44.93
N TYR A 427 27.76 -14.25 44.42
CA TYR A 427 27.48 -15.51 45.10
C TYR A 427 28.22 -16.68 44.43
N GLN A 428 28.78 -17.57 45.24
CA GLN A 428 29.37 -18.83 44.77
C GLN A 428 28.29 -19.91 44.66
N TRP A 429 28.01 -20.32 43.43
CA TRP A 429 26.98 -21.31 43.12
C TRP A 429 27.57 -22.70 42.89
N PRO A 430 26.90 -23.78 43.34
CA PRO A 430 27.27 -25.14 42.96
C PRO A 430 27.00 -25.40 41.46
N SER A 431 27.38 -26.57 40.96
CA SER A 431 26.97 -27.01 39.62
C SER A 431 25.45 -27.17 39.54
N ASP A 432 24.96 -27.23 38.30
CA ASP A 432 23.58 -27.57 37.95
C ASP A 432 22.55 -26.50 38.36
N ILE A 433 22.93 -25.23 38.18
CA ILE A 433 22.09 -24.06 38.45
C ILE A 433 21.57 -23.46 37.15
N LEU A 434 20.26 -23.19 37.12
CA LEU A 434 19.58 -22.45 36.05
C LEU A 434 19.45 -20.98 36.46
N PHE A 435 20.10 -20.11 35.69
CA PHE A 435 19.95 -18.66 35.78
C PHE A 435 18.95 -18.17 34.72
N ILE A 436 18.05 -17.27 35.11
CA ILE A 436 17.09 -16.61 34.24
C ILE A 436 17.43 -15.13 34.24
N MET A 437 17.89 -14.62 33.11
CA MET A 437 18.01 -13.18 32.90
C MET A 437 16.62 -12.64 32.58
N TYR A 438 16.03 -11.89 33.50
CA TYR A 438 14.71 -11.30 33.32
C TYR A 438 14.83 -9.98 32.58
N VAL A 439 14.82 -10.06 31.25
CA VAL A 439 15.05 -8.96 30.31
C VAL A 439 14.07 -7.82 30.53
N ARG A 440 12.77 -8.11 30.72
CA ARG A 440 11.77 -7.06 30.97
C ARG A 440 12.02 -6.33 32.29
N GLY A 441 12.48 -7.03 33.32
CA GLY A 441 12.86 -6.43 34.60
C GLY A 441 14.08 -5.51 34.49
N ILE A 442 15.07 -5.89 33.67
CA ILE A 442 16.27 -5.07 33.42
C ILE A 442 15.93 -3.84 32.55
N ASN A 443 15.21 -4.05 31.44
CA ASN A 443 14.83 -3.01 30.49
C ASN A 443 13.89 -1.93 31.08
N ASN A 444 13.16 -2.26 32.16
CA ASN A 444 12.27 -1.33 32.86
C ASN A 444 12.75 -0.99 34.27
N ASN A 445 14.02 -1.27 34.58
CA ASN A 445 14.55 -0.98 35.91
C ASN A 445 14.73 0.55 36.10
N PRO A 446 14.11 1.16 37.13
CA PRO A 446 14.23 2.59 37.38
C PRO A 446 15.65 3.05 37.75
N LEU A 447 16.56 2.12 38.07
CA LEU A 447 17.98 2.42 38.28
C LEU A 447 18.69 2.89 37.00
N TYR A 448 18.24 2.43 35.83
CA TYR A 448 18.87 2.72 34.54
C TYR A 448 18.01 3.61 33.64
N TRP A 449 16.69 3.59 33.86
CA TRP A 449 15.72 4.24 32.99
C TRP A 449 14.87 5.21 33.81
N LYS A 450 15.00 6.51 33.57
CA LYS A 450 14.09 7.53 34.11
C LYS A 450 12.69 7.29 33.55
N ASP A 451 11.64 7.29 34.38
CA ASP A 451 10.24 7.04 33.95
C ASP A 451 10.10 5.80 33.05
N PRO A 452 10.46 4.59 33.52
CA PRO A 452 10.65 3.41 32.67
C PRO A 452 9.39 2.94 31.94
N GLU A 453 8.21 3.23 32.47
CA GLU A 453 6.93 2.84 31.86
C GLU A 453 6.46 3.81 30.76
N LYS A 454 7.09 4.99 30.64
CA LYS A 454 6.74 5.98 29.60
C LYS A 454 7.45 5.63 28.29
N PHE A 455 6.69 5.50 27.20
CA PHE A 455 7.21 5.32 25.86
C PHE A 455 7.90 6.59 25.37
N ASN A 456 9.23 6.51 25.21
CA ASN A 456 10.06 7.62 24.76
C ASN A 456 11.19 7.15 23.81
N PRO A 457 10.95 7.18 22.48
CA PRO A 457 11.97 6.82 21.49
C PRO A 457 13.23 7.70 21.53
N GLU A 458 13.18 8.91 22.09
CA GLU A 458 14.35 9.80 22.16
C GLU A 458 15.54 9.15 22.87
N ARG A 459 15.29 8.21 23.79
CA ARG A 459 16.34 7.44 24.49
C ARG A 459 17.29 6.71 23.54
N PHE A 460 16.80 6.33 22.37
CA PHE A 460 17.55 5.60 21.34
C PHE A 460 17.83 6.45 20.09
N TYR A 461 17.54 7.75 20.14
CA TYR A 461 17.72 8.68 19.03
C TYR A 461 18.64 9.86 19.38
N ASP A 462 18.50 10.44 20.58
CA ASP A 462 19.36 11.52 21.07
C ASP A 462 20.75 10.96 21.43
N PRO A 463 21.84 11.47 20.82
CA PRO A 463 23.21 11.07 21.16
C PRO A 463 23.54 11.14 22.65
N GLN A 464 23.06 12.16 23.37
CA GLN A 464 23.34 12.31 24.81
C GLN A 464 22.68 11.23 25.63
N GLU A 465 21.43 10.89 25.33
CA GLU A 465 20.72 9.80 25.99
C GLU A 465 21.40 8.46 25.72
N ILE A 466 21.85 8.23 24.47
CA ILE A 466 22.57 7.01 24.07
C ILE A 466 23.88 6.86 24.85
N GLU A 467 24.67 7.93 24.98
CA GLU A 467 25.94 7.91 25.74
C GLU A 467 25.72 7.64 27.23
N ASN A 468 24.60 8.11 27.78
CA ASN A 468 24.24 7.92 29.19
C ASN A 468 23.62 6.54 29.49
N GLN A 469 23.38 5.69 28.48
CA GLN A 469 22.79 4.37 28.71
C GLN A 469 23.73 3.46 29.50
N HIS A 470 23.22 2.90 30.59
CA HIS A 470 23.97 1.93 31.38
C HIS A 470 24.24 0.66 30.55
N LYS A 471 25.47 0.16 30.56
CA LYS A 471 25.86 -1.07 29.84
C LYS A 471 24.94 -2.24 30.23
N ASN A 472 24.50 -3.02 29.25
CA ASN A 472 23.58 -4.17 29.42
C ASN A 472 22.20 -3.85 30.00
N SER A 473 21.81 -2.57 30.15
CA SER A 473 20.48 -2.18 30.62
C SER A 473 19.37 -2.32 29.56
N PHE A 474 19.77 -2.57 28.31
CA PHE A 474 18.88 -2.88 27.19
C PHE A 474 19.33 -4.17 26.50
N SER A 475 18.39 -5.11 26.28
CA SER A 475 18.63 -6.32 25.51
C SER A 475 17.41 -6.69 24.65
N MET A 476 17.49 -6.44 23.35
CA MET A 476 16.48 -6.85 22.37
C MET A 476 16.80 -8.20 21.72
N PHE A 477 18.07 -8.41 21.33
CA PHE A 477 18.53 -9.57 20.56
C PHE A 477 19.36 -10.56 21.39
N GLY A 478 19.27 -10.45 22.72
CA GLY A 478 20.19 -11.10 23.65
C GLY A 478 21.60 -10.51 23.56
N GLY A 479 22.61 -11.33 23.90
CA GLY A 479 24.00 -10.90 23.83
C GLY A 479 25.01 -12.04 23.98
N GLY A 480 26.29 -11.67 23.90
CA GLY A 480 27.42 -12.60 23.98
C GLY A 480 27.44 -13.66 22.87
N SER A 481 28.00 -14.83 23.19
CA SER A 481 28.16 -15.92 22.23
C SER A 481 26.83 -16.46 21.67
N ARG A 482 25.68 -16.15 22.29
CA ARG A 482 24.33 -16.56 21.87
C ARG A 482 23.49 -15.39 21.31
N ILE A 483 24.11 -14.27 20.93
CA ILE A 483 23.41 -13.14 20.28
C ILE A 483 22.69 -13.60 19.00
N CYS A 484 21.52 -13.02 18.73
CA CYS A 484 20.71 -13.32 17.54
C CYS A 484 21.51 -13.11 16.24
N LEU A 485 21.52 -14.15 15.39
CA LEU A 485 22.16 -14.10 14.07
C LEU A 485 21.33 -13.31 13.06
N GLY A 486 19.99 -13.38 13.14
CA GLY A 486 19.07 -12.69 12.26
C GLY A 486 18.83 -11.21 12.57
N ARG A 487 19.47 -10.63 13.60
CA ARG A 487 19.16 -9.27 14.11
C ARG A 487 19.14 -8.17 13.03
N LYS A 488 20.07 -8.22 12.06
CA LYS A 488 20.15 -7.21 11.00
C LYS A 488 19.00 -7.37 10.00
N VAL A 489 18.69 -8.61 9.63
CA VAL A 489 17.54 -8.94 8.77
C VAL A 489 16.23 -8.51 9.42
N ALA A 490 16.06 -8.80 10.72
CA ALA A 490 14.87 -8.40 11.47
C ALA A 490 14.68 -6.87 11.51
N ILE A 491 15.74 -6.10 11.75
CA ILE A 491 15.67 -4.63 11.73
C ILE A 491 15.35 -4.11 10.32
N VAL A 492 15.95 -4.67 9.27
CA VAL A 492 15.64 -4.32 7.88
C VAL A 492 14.17 -4.58 7.55
N GLU A 493 13.65 -5.75 7.92
CA GLU A 493 12.25 -6.13 7.74
C GLU A 493 11.31 -5.17 8.48
N MET A 494 11.51 -4.98 9.78
CA MET A 494 10.63 -4.14 10.59
C MET A 494 10.62 -2.67 10.13
N LYS A 495 11.79 -2.12 9.80
CA LYS A 495 11.88 -0.73 9.29
C LYS A 495 11.21 -0.60 7.92
N THR A 496 11.35 -1.61 7.06
CA THR A 496 10.69 -1.62 5.75
C THR A 496 9.17 -1.66 5.90
N ILE A 497 8.65 -2.54 6.77
CA ILE A 497 7.20 -2.65 7.02
C ILE A 497 6.66 -1.34 7.60
N LEU A 498 7.26 -0.81 8.68
CA LEU A 498 6.78 0.44 9.31
C LEU A 498 6.87 1.62 8.34
N ALA A 499 7.96 1.77 7.60
CA ALA A 499 8.09 2.86 6.63
C ALA A 499 7.09 2.71 5.48
N SER A 500 6.91 1.53 4.91
CA SER A 500 5.93 1.31 3.83
C SER A 500 4.49 1.52 4.31
N LEU A 501 4.19 1.09 5.52
CA LEU A 501 2.87 1.26 6.15
C LEU A 501 2.52 2.74 6.31
N TYR A 502 3.36 3.49 7.03
CA TYR A 502 3.13 4.92 7.29
C TYR A 502 3.42 5.82 6.07
N ARG A 503 3.96 5.30 4.96
CA ARG A 503 3.98 6.01 3.67
C ARG A 503 2.65 5.92 2.92
N LYS A 504 1.91 4.82 3.08
CA LYS A 504 0.74 4.52 2.24
C LYS A 504 -0.59 4.68 2.97
N TYR A 505 -0.59 4.61 4.29
CA TYR A 505 -1.80 4.50 5.09
C TYR A 505 -1.74 5.41 6.31
N ASP A 506 -2.90 5.97 6.68
CA ASP A 506 -3.09 6.48 8.04
C ASP A 506 -3.58 5.34 8.93
N VAL A 507 -2.75 4.97 9.91
CA VAL A 507 -2.97 3.81 10.79
C VAL A 507 -3.40 4.29 12.16
N GLU A 508 -4.54 3.81 12.63
CA GLU A 508 -5.06 4.05 13.98
C GLU A 508 -5.57 2.76 14.61
N LEU A 509 -5.67 2.68 15.94
CA LEU A 509 -6.24 1.51 16.61
C LEU A 509 -7.76 1.54 16.54
N VAL A 510 -8.39 0.38 16.31
CA VAL A 510 -9.87 0.26 16.31
C VAL A 510 -10.49 0.68 17.65
N ASP A 511 -9.82 0.37 18.75
CA ASP A 511 -10.18 0.88 20.07
C ASP A 511 -8.95 1.48 20.76
N MET A 512 -8.85 2.81 20.74
CA MET A 512 -7.78 3.57 21.39
C MET A 512 -7.81 3.46 22.93
N LYS A 513 -8.86 2.89 23.53
CA LYS A 513 -8.96 2.66 24.98
C LYS A 513 -8.67 1.20 25.36
N ALA A 514 -8.58 0.30 24.39
CA ALA A 514 -8.31 -1.11 24.67
C ALA A 514 -6.89 -1.29 25.22
N PRO A 515 -6.72 -2.06 26.32
CA PRO A 515 -5.40 -2.42 26.79
C PRO A 515 -4.72 -3.34 25.78
N LEU A 516 -3.38 -3.28 25.71
CA LEU A 516 -2.61 -4.25 24.93
C LEU A 516 -2.82 -5.66 25.50
N GLU A 517 -3.53 -6.51 24.75
CA GLU A 517 -3.72 -7.92 25.10
C GLU A 517 -2.51 -8.75 24.67
N VAL A 518 -1.94 -9.46 25.65
CA VAL A 518 -0.78 -10.33 25.42
C VAL A 518 -0.96 -11.65 26.13
N GLU A 519 -0.39 -12.69 25.52
CA GLU A 519 -0.20 -14.00 26.14
C GLU A 519 1.28 -14.37 26.07
N THR A 520 1.87 -14.76 27.20
CA THR A 520 3.29 -15.08 27.26
C THR A 520 3.55 -16.57 27.40
N SER A 521 4.12 -17.17 26.34
CA SER A 521 4.69 -18.51 26.35
C SER A 521 6.19 -18.47 26.77
N THR A 522 7.11 -18.91 25.91
CA THR A 522 8.53 -18.51 25.96
C THR A 522 8.79 -17.18 25.26
N ILE A 523 7.83 -16.73 24.45
CA ILE A 523 7.79 -15.39 23.87
C ILE A 523 6.46 -14.73 24.24
N THR A 524 6.43 -13.40 24.23
CA THR A 524 5.22 -12.61 24.44
C THR A 524 4.51 -12.44 23.10
N ILE A 525 3.29 -12.96 22.99
CA ILE A 525 2.45 -12.91 21.79
C ILE A 525 1.39 -11.82 21.96
N CYS A 526 1.21 -11.02 20.91
CA CYS A 526 0.17 -10.00 20.79
C CYS A 526 -1.11 -10.68 20.26
N THR A 527 -2.20 -10.71 21.03
CA THR A 527 -3.39 -11.52 20.69
C THR A 527 -4.48 -10.76 19.95
N LEU A 528 -4.45 -9.41 19.92
CA LEU A 528 -5.33 -8.62 19.08
C LEU A 528 -4.80 -7.18 18.88
N VAL A 529 -4.56 -6.79 17.63
CA VAL A 529 -4.52 -5.38 17.21
C VAL A 529 -5.29 -5.30 15.91
N THR A 530 -6.55 -4.87 16.01
CA THR A 530 -7.31 -4.38 14.86
C THR A 530 -6.94 -2.93 14.64
N ASP A 531 -6.27 -2.63 13.53
CA ASP A 531 -5.94 -1.26 13.13
C ASP A 531 -6.94 -0.78 12.05
N TYR A 532 -7.42 0.46 12.18
CA TYR A 532 -8.03 1.26 11.12
C TYR A 532 -6.97 1.61 10.08
N PHE A 533 -7.28 1.31 8.83
CA PHE A 533 -6.56 1.80 7.67
C PHE A 533 -7.46 2.79 6.95
N SER A 534 -7.25 4.08 7.12
CA SER A 534 -7.85 5.06 6.21
C SER A 534 -6.81 5.39 5.12
N PRO A 535 -7.10 5.17 3.83
CA PRO A 535 -6.41 5.89 2.77
C PRO A 535 -6.64 7.38 3.05
N LEU A 536 -5.58 8.19 2.97
CA LEU A 536 -5.64 9.65 3.15
C LEU A 536 -6.77 10.28 2.31
N THR A 537 -7.98 10.41 2.87
CA THR A 537 -9.15 10.96 2.17
C THR A 537 -9.41 12.43 2.47
N HIS A 538 -8.78 12.99 3.50
CA HIS A 538 -8.75 14.43 3.69
C HIS A 538 -7.31 14.92 3.58
N LEU A 539 -7.02 15.51 2.42
CA LEU A 539 -5.82 16.30 2.22
C LEU A 539 -5.94 17.52 3.15
N PRO A 540 -5.08 17.67 4.19
CA PRO A 540 -5.18 18.84 5.05
C PRO A 540 -4.96 20.09 4.20
N LEU A 541 -5.84 21.08 4.35
CA LEU A 541 -5.69 22.39 3.71
C LEU A 541 -4.44 23.06 4.31
N THR A 542 -3.35 23.05 3.55
CA THR A 542 -2.07 23.64 3.96
C THR A 542 -1.68 24.77 3.02
N ARG A 543 -1.24 25.89 3.60
CA ARG A 543 -0.68 27.01 2.82
C ARG A 543 0.77 26.80 2.39
N ASN A 544 1.45 25.81 2.97
CA ASN A 544 2.83 25.48 2.61
C ASN A 544 2.81 24.46 1.46
N PRO A 545 3.37 24.81 0.28
CA PRO A 545 3.51 23.89 -0.82
C PRO A 545 4.27 22.62 -0.44
N VAL A 546 3.74 21.46 -0.84
CA VAL A 546 4.42 20.16 -0.75
C VAL A 546 4.48 19.50 -2.12
N THR A 547 5.39 18.54 -2.29
CA THR A 547 5.37 17.68 -3.48
C THR A 547 4.52 16.45 -3.22
N ARG A 548 3.61 16.13 -4.15
CA ARG A 548 2.70 14.98 -4.09
C ARG A 548 3.04 14.00 -5.19
N PHE A 549 3.15 12.74 -4.82
CA PHE A 549 3.54 11.66 -5.73
C PHE A 549 2.38 10.72 -5.97
N TYR A 550 2.15 10.40 -7.23
CA TYR A 550 1.11 9.48 -7.67
C TYR A 550 1.69 8.47 -8.65
N ASN A 551 1.13 7.26 -8.66
CA ASN A 551 1.38 6.28 -9.71
C ASN A 551 0.09 5.91 -10.42
N LEU A 552 0.14 5.91 -11.75
CA LEU A 552 -0.91 5.38 -12.61
C LEU A 552 -0.35 4.20 -13.39
N ASN A 553 -0.71 2.98 -12.98
CA ASN A 553 -0.41 1.76 -13.72
C ASN A 553 -1.54 1.50 -14.70
N LEU A 554 -1.29 1.69 -15.98
CA LEU A 554 -2.30 1.62 -17.02
C LEU A 554 -2.49 0.16 -17.46
N ARG A 555 -3.66 -0.43 -17.20
CA ARG A 555 -3.98 -1.85 -17.44
C ARG A 555 -5.42 -2.05 -17.87
N TYR A 556 -5.65 -3.14 -18.60
CA TYR A 556 -7.01 -3.55 -18.92
C TYR A 556 -7.65 -4.31 -17.76
N LYS A 557 -8.92 -4.03 -17.52
CA LYS A 557 -9.73 -4.76 -16.56
C LYS A 557 -11.10 -5.08 -17.16
N SER A 558 -11.56 -6.33 -17.04
CA SER A 558 -12.95 -6.66 -17.33
C SER A 558 -13.84 -6.14 -16.20
N LEU A 559 -14.74 -5.20 -16.51
CA LEU A 559 -15.65 -4.57 -15.56
C LEU A 559 -17.06 -4.52 -16.16
N SER A 560 -18.06 -4.37 -15.30
CA SER A 560 -19.48 -4.20 -15.69
C SER A 560 -20.10 -2.94 -15.07
N PRO A 561 -19.69 -1.71 -15.47
CA PRO A 561 -20.17 -0.46 -14.86
C PRO A 561 -21.70 -0.27 -14.87
N ASP A 562 -22.38 -0.74 -15.91
CA ASP A 562 -23.83 -0.67 -16.08
C ASP A 562 -24.52 -2.05 -16.06
N GLY A 563 -23.76 -3.10 -15.69
CA GLY A 563 -24.21 -4.49 -15.73
C GLY A 563 -23.68 -5.30 -16.92
N PHE A 564 -23.25 -4.65 -18.02
CA PHE A 564 -22.65 -5.33 -19.17
C PHE A 564 -21.13 -5.44 -19.02
N GLU A 565 -20.57 -6.65 -19.07
CA GLU A 565 -19.12 -6.88 -18.98
C GLU A 565 -18.40 -6.48 -20.28
N LYS A 566 -17.48 -5.51 -20.19
CA LYS A 566 -16.52 -5.19 -21.27
C LYS A 566 -15.10 -5.02 -20.73
N ARG A 567 -14.13 -5.00 -21.66
CA ARG A 567 -12.73 -4.65 -21.36
C ARG A 567 -12.64 -3.13 -21.20
N VAL A 568 -12.25 -2.66 -20.02
CA VAL A 568 -12.13 -1.24 -19.68
C VAL A 568 -10.65 -0.86 -19.59
N TRP A 569 -10.30 0.32 -20.09
CA TRP A 569 -8.98 0.91 -19.94
C TRP A 569 -8.91 1.60 -18.58
N THR A 570 -8.08 1.09 -17.68
CA THR A 570 -8.05 1.56 -16.29
C THR A 570 -6.67 2.07 -15.91
N ALA A 571 -6.64 2.97 -14.93
CA ALA A 571 -5.45 3.21 -14.14
C ALA A 571 -5.66 2.54 -12.78
N ASN A 572 -4.71 1.70 -12.36
CA ASN A 572 -4.73 0.96 -11.10
C ASN A 572 -5.95 0.01 -10.97
N ASP A 573 -6.37 -0.63 -12.06
CA ASP A 573 -7.43 -1.65 -12.11
C ASP A 573 -8.83 -1.18 -11.65
N VAL A 574 -9.06 0.14 -11.58
CA VAL A 574 -10.32 0.75 -11.15
C VAL A 574 -10.92 1.68 -12.20
N TYR A 575 -12.24 1.83 -12.16
CA TYR A 575 -13.00 2.79 -12.96
C TYR A 575 -14.12 3.42 -12.13
N PRO A 576 -14.26 4.76 -12.09
CA PRO A 576 -13.34 5.76 -12.67
C PRO A 576 -11.92 5.63 -12.10
N GLY A 577 -10.94 6.19 -12.79
CA GLY A 577 -9.55 6.20 -12.33
C GLY A 577 -9.38 6.95 -11.00
N PRO A 578 -8.27 6.73 -10.28
CA PRO A 578 -8.03 7.34 -8.98
C PRO A 578 -8.11 8.87 -9.03
N ILE A 579 -8.69 9.45 -7.98
CA ILE A 579 -8.72 10.90 -7.78
C ILE A 579 -7.32 11.37 -7.37
N ILE A 580 -6.79 12.37 -8.08
CA ILE A 580 -5.57 13.07 -7.71
C ILE A 580 -5.97 14.33 -6.94
N ARG A 581 -5.39 14.55 -5.76
CA ARG A 581 -5.73 15.70 -4.89
C ARG A 581 -4.48 16.52 -4.57
N ALA A 582 -4.56 17.83 -4.65
CA ALA A 582 -3.49 18.71 -4.21
C ALA A 582 -4.03 20.02 -3.65
N ASN A 583 -3.22 20.76 -2.90
CA ASN A 583 -3.49 22.15 -2.55
C ASN A 583 -2.89 23.07 -3.62
N LYS A 584 -3.43 24.29 -3.71
CA LYS A 584 -2.83 25.39 -4.46
C LYS A 584 -1.36 25.57 -4.09
N GLY A 585 -0.50 25.63 -5.10
CA GLY A 585 0.94 25.80 -4.96
C GLY A 585 1.76 24.52 -4.77
N ASP A 586 1.12 23.38 -4.51
CA ASP A 586 1.80 22.10 -4.50
C ASP A 586 2.47 21.76 -5.84
N ARG A 587 3.38 20.80 -5.79
CA ARG A 587 3.98 20.18 -6.98
C ARG A 587 3.43 18.77 -7.12
N ILE A 588 2.84 18.44 -8.26
CA ILE A 588 2.34 17.10 -8.57
C ILE A 588 3.38 16.37 -9.42
N VAL A 589 3.77 15.18 -8.98
CA VAL A 589 4.65 14.26 -9.70
C VAL A 589 3.88 12.95 -9.92
N VAL A 590 3.53 12.64 -11.16
CA VAL A 590 2.80 11.41 -11.50
C VAL A 590 3.67 10.50 -12.35
N ASN A 591 4.01 9.32 -11.84
CA ASN A 591 4.66 8.28 -12.62
C ASN A 591 3.60 7.41 -13.32
N VAL A 592 3.54 7.51 -14.64
CA VAL A 592 2.57 6.79 -15.47
C VAL A 592 3.28 5.64 -16.16
N THR A 593 2.88 4.40 -15.87
CA THR A 593 3.46 3.20 -16.48
C THR A 593 2.44 2.49 -17.36
N ASN A 594 2.76 2.33 -18.64
CA ASN A 594 1.85 1.76 -19.63
C ASN A 594 2.03 0.23 -19.77
N TYR A 595 0.96 -0.53 -19.57
CA TYR A 595 0.90 -2.00 -19.77
C TYR A 595 -0.22 -2.43 -20.75
N PHE A 596 -0.68 -1.54 -21.63
CA PHE A 596 -1.80 -1.81 -22.54
C PHE A 596 -1.45 -2.57 -23.83
N GLU A 597 -0.20 -2.98 -24.03
CA GLU A 597 0.33 -3.51 -25.30
C GLU A 597 0.21 -2.51 -26.48
N GLN A 598 -0.35 -1.33 -26.24
CA GLN A 598 -0.55 -0.22 -27.17
C GLN A 598 -0.06 1.07 -26.51
N PRO A 599 0.31 2.10 -27.29
CA PRO A 599 0.74 3.38 -26.73
C PRO A 599 -0.38 4.08 -25.95
N ALA A 600 -0.02 4.97 -25.03
CA ALA A 600 -0.98 5.75 -24.25
C ALA A 600 -0.42 7.15 -23.93
N SER A 601 -1.25 8.06 -23.47
CA SER A 601 -0.81 9.32 -22.85
C SER A 601 -1.77 9.72 -21.72
N ILE A 602 -1.42 10.72 -20.94
CA ILE A 602 -2.31 11.29 -19.92
C ILE A 602 -2.22 12.80 -20.00
N HIS A 603 -3.34 13.45 -20.32
CA HIS A 603 -3.51 14.89 -20.28
C HIS A 603 -4.18 15.33 -18.98
N TRP A 604 -3.81 16.53 -18.52
CA TRP A 604 -4.27 17.13 -17.26
C TRP A 604 -5.23 18.28 -17.58
N HIS A 605 -6.48 17.93 -17.85
CA HIS A 605 -7.47 18.82 -18.42
C HIS A 605 -7.65 20.11 -17.60
N GLY A 606 -7.47 21.25 -18.25
CA GLY A 606 -7.61 22.59 -17.65
C GLY A 606 -6.42 23.06 -16.81
N MET A 607 -5.38 22.23 -16.63
CA MET A 607 -4.14 22.66 -16.00
C MET A 607 -3.33 23.51 -16.97
N PHE A 608 -2.79 24.65 -16.51
CA PHE A 608 -2.07 25.58 -17.38
C PHE A 608 -0.72 25.06 -17.87
N GLN A 609 -0.09 24.11 -17.15
CA GLN A 609 1.24 23.59 -17.50
C GLN A 609 2.28 24.70 -17.72
N LYS A 610 2.17 25.78 -16.93
CA LYS A 610 2.99 26.98 -17.08
C LYS A 610 4.46 26.64 -17.00
N GLU A 611 5.22 27.11 -17.99
CA GLU A 611 6.65 26.80 -18.21
C GLU A 611 6.99 25.31 -18.45
N LYS A 612 5.99 24.43 -18.44
CA LYS A 612 6.12 22.96 -18.45
C LYS A 612 5.23 22.34 -19.54
N ASN A 613 5.08 23.02 -20.69
CA ASN A 613 4.23 22.60 -21.81
C ASN A 613 4.43 21.13 -22.23
N TRP A 614 5.64 20.56 -22.09
CA TRP A 614 5.92 19.14 -22.37
C TRP A 614 5.23 18.14 -21.43
N TYR A 615 4.73 18.55 -20.26
CA TYR A 615 3.93 17.70 -19.38
C TYR A 615 2.43 17.81 -19.60
N ASP A 616 2.01 18.51 -20.66
CA ASP A 616 0.60 18.63 -21.02
C ASP A 616 -0.04 17.30 -21.43
N GLY A 617 0.72 16.33 -21.95
CA GLY A 617 0.17 14.98 -22.17
C GLY A 617 -0.47 14.74 -23.53
N ALA A 618 -0.33 15.66 -24.48
CA ALA A 618 -0.97 15.63 -25.80
C ALA A 618 -0.01 15.11 -26.89
N PRO A 619 -0.14 13.85 -27.33
CA PRO A 619 0.76 13.27 -28.33
C PRO A 619 0.63 13.95 -29.69
N GLY A 620 1.75 14.21 -30.35
CA GLY A 620 1.80 14.97 -31.62
C GLY A 620 1.86 16.49 -31.41
N PHE A 621 1.57 16.98 -30.20
CA PHE A 621 1.72 18.40 -29.81
C PHE A 621 2.93 18.57 -28.91
N THR A 622 2.84 18.02 -27.70
CA THR A 622 3.77 18.29 -26.60
C THR A 622 4.68 17.11 -26.27
N GLN A 623 4.32 15.90 -26.72
CA GLN A 623 5.11 14.70 -26.50
C GLN A 623 4.85 13.61 -27.56
N CYS A 624 5.66 12.55 -27.54
CA CYS A 624 5.31 11.29 -28.18
C CYS A 624 4.42 10.43 -27.26
N PRO A 625 3.70 9.43 -27.80
CA PRO A 625 2.98 8.46 -26.97
C PRO A 625 3.91 7.67 -26.04
N ILE A 626 3.42 7.34 -24.83
CA ILE A 626 4.09 6.44 -23.89
C ILE A 626 4.02 5.02 -24.45
N PRO A 627 5.15 4.39 -24.81
CA PRO A 627 5.14 3.05 -25.36
C PRO A 627 4.79 1.99 -24.30
N ASN A 628 4.47 0.77 -24.72
CA ASN A 628 4.21 -0.33 -23.78
C ASN A 628 5.46 -0.66 -22.93
N ASP A 629 5.24 -1.09 -21.68
CA ASP A 629 6.27 -1.39 -20.68
C ASP A 629 7.22 -0.22 -20.39
N PHE A 630 6.75 1.01 -20.58
CA PHE A 630 7.51 2.22 -20.31
C PHE A 630 6.80 3.10 -19.28
N SER A 631 7.63 3.78 -18.47
CA SER A 631 7.18 4.73 -17.46
C SER A 631 7.58 6.14 -17.85
N LEU A 632 6.63 7.08 -17.80
CA LEU A 632 6.86 8.51 -17.99
C LEU A 632 6.44 9.27 -16.72
N VAL A 633 7.29 10.21 -16.28
CA VAL A 633 7.01 11.03 -15.10
C VAL A 633 6.52 12.41 -15.55
N TYR A 634 5.28 12.74 -15.22
CA TYR A 634 4.73 14.09 -15.35
C TYR A 634 5.03 14.89 -14.08
N ASN A 635 5.51 16.13 -14.22
CA ASN A 635 5.96 16.92 -13.07
C ASN A 635 5.64 18.41 -13.25
N PHE A 636 4.54 18.85 -12.65
CA PHE A 636 4.01 20.22 -12.80
C PHE A 636 3.54 20.79 -11.46
N SER A 637 3.35 22.11 -11.42
CA SER A 637 2.90 22.84 -10.23
C SER A 637 1.45 23.28 -10.35
N THR A 638 0.80 23.47 -9.21
CA THR A 638 -0.59 23.92 -9.06
C THR A 638 -0.70 25.38 -8.62
N HIS A 639 0.39 26.18 -8.68
CA HIS A 639 0.40 27.57 -8.21
C HIS A 639 -0.75 28.44 -8.73
N ASP A 640 -1.06 28.30 -10.02
CA ASP A 640 -2.04 29.13 -10.71
C ASP A 640 -3.41 28.43 -10.87
N SER A 641 -3.54 27.18 -10.41
CA SER A 641 -4.76 26.36 -10.57
C SER A 641 -5.47 26.13 -9.24
N VAL A 642 -6.79 26.24 -9.24
CA VAL A 642 -7.67 25.89 -8.11
C VAL A 642 -9.00 25.37 -8.65
N GLY A 643 -9.65 24.49 -7.89
CA GLY A 643 -10.94 23.90 -8.20
C GLY A 643 -10.85 22.53 -8.86
N THR A 644 -11.84 22.25 -9.71
CA THR A 644 -12.16 20.89 -10.18
C THR A 644 -11.69 20.68 -11.61
N TYR A 645 -10.79 19.73 -11.75
CA TYR A 645 -10.18 19.30 -12.98
C TYR A 645 -10.31 17.79 -13.12
N TRP A 646 -9.76 17.25 -14.19
CA TRP A 646 -9.72 15.83 -14.44
C TRP A 646 -8.52 15.48 -15.29
N TRP A 647 -8.11 14.23 -15.26
CA TRP A 647 -7.07 13.70 -16.13
C TRP A 647 -7.68 12.62 -17.01
N HIS A 648 -7.21 12.51 -18.24
CA HIS A 648 -7.71 11.51 -19.20
C HIS A 648 -6.65 11.14 -20.22
N SER A 649 -6.82 9.99 -20.89
CA SER A 649 -6.01 9.70 -22.06
C SER A 649 -6.22 10.75 -23.13
N HIS A 650 -5.14 11.17 -23.78
CA HIS A 650 -5.17 12.03 -24.97
C HIS A 650 -4.58 11.28 -26.17
N TYR A 651 -4.60 9.95 -26.13
CA TYR A 651 -4.13 9.10 -27.22
C TYR A 651 -5.29 8.30 -27.79
N LEU A 652 -5.79 8.74 -28.95
CA LEU A 652 -6.99 8.20 -29.59
C LEU A 652 -8.18 8.16 -28.61
N ALA A 653 -9.19 7.37 -28.94
CA ALA A 653 -10.41 7.25 -28.14
C ALA A 653 -10.28 6.45 -26.82
N GLN A 654 -9.09 6.36 -26.23
CA GLN A 654 -8.84 5.56 -25.02
C GLN A 654 -9.64 6.02 -23.80
N TYR A 655 -9.91 7.33 -23.64
CA TYR A 655 -10.66 7.79 -22.47
C TYR A 655 -12.15 7.42 -22.56
N VAL A 656 -12.69 7.23 -23.76
CA VAL A 656 -14.07 6.76 -24.00
C VAL A 656 -14.24 5.34 -23.43
N ASP A 657 -13.20 4.51 -23.55
CA ASP A 657 -13.17 3.16 -22.97
C ASP A 657 -12.72 3.12 -21.49
N GLY A 658 -12.59 4.28 -20.85
CA GLY A 658 -12.54 4.41 -19.39
C GLY A 658 -11.28 5.05 -18.81
N LEU A 659 -10.26 5.38 -19.62
CA LEU A 659 -9.01 5.91 -19.08
C LEU A 659 -9.11 7.41 -18.71
N ARG A 660 -9.77 7.68 -17.58
CA ARG A 660 -9.98 9.02 -17.00
C ARG A 660 -10.18 8.95 -15.48
N GLY A 661 -9.89 10.05 -14.78
CA GLY A 661 -10.14 10.22 -13.35
C GLY A 661 -10.15 11.70 -12.95
N ALA A 662 -10.60 12.01 -11.72
CA ALA A 662 -10.70 13.39 -11.26
C ALA A 662 -9.35 13.94 -10.76
N LEU A 663 -9.17 15.26 -10.88
CA LEU A 663 -8.03 16.02 -10.38
C LEU A 663 -8.56 17.23 -9.59
N ILE A 664 -8.42 17.22 -8.27
CA ILE A 664 -8.97 18.26 -7.39
C ILE A 664 -7.84 19.10 -6.81
N ILE A 665 -7.89 20.41 -7.02
CA ILE A 665 -6.94 21.36 -6.44
C ILE A 665 -7.65 22.25 -5.42
N HIS A 666 -7.43 21.97 -4.14
CA HIS A 666 -8.02 22.73 -3.04
C HIS A 666 -7.37 24.11 -2.89
N ASP A 667 -8.19 25.15 -2.68
CA ASP A 667 -7.71 26.49 -2.32
C ASP A 667 -7.80 26.67 -0.79
N PRO A 668 -6.68 26.85 -0.07
CA PRO A 668 -6.71 27.20 1.35
C PRO A 668 -7.43 28.52 1.65
N ASP A 669 -7.61 29.38 0.63
CA ASP A 669 -8.29 30.67 0.71
C ASP A 669 -9.67 30.63 0.03
N ASP A 670 -10.29 29.46 -0.08
CA ASP A 670 -11.63 29.29 -0.65
C ASP A 670 -12.66 30.23 0.03
N PRO A 671 -13.29 31.17 -0.72
CA PRO A 671 -14.25 32.13 -0.18
C PRO A 671 -15.52 31.48 0.36
N TYR A 672 -15.85 30.28 -0.09
CA TYR A 672 -17.00 29.48 0.31
C TYR A 672 -16.63 28.37 1.29
N LEU A 673 -15.39 28.29 1.79
CA LEU A 673 -14.95 27.24 2.72
C LEU A 673 -15.84 27.10 3.96
N LYS A 674 -16.47 28.19 4.40
CA LYS A 674 -17.39 28.22 5.55
C LYS A 674 -18.84 27.92 5.19
N ASN A 675 -19.13 27.77 3.91
CA ASN A 675 -20.46 27.56 3.35
C ASN A 675 -20.74 26.10 3.05
N TYR A 676 -19.77 25.19 3.22
CA TYR A 676 -19.94 23.75 3.08
C TYR A 676 -19.18 22.99 4.18
N ASP A 677 -19.63 21.78 4.48
CA ASP A 677 -19.12 20.92 5.54
C ASP A 677 -18.32 19.73 4.99
N GLU A 678 -18.68 19.25 3.80
CA GLU A 678 -18.15 18.03 3.17
C GLU A 678 -18.06 18.19 1.65
N GLU A 679 -17.33 17.32 0.96
CA GLU A 679 -17.17 17.36 -0.50
C GLU A 679 -17.44 16.00 -1.17
N TYR A 680 -18.08 16.03 -2.34
CA TYR A 680 -18.28 14.85 -3.19
C TYR A 680 -17.87 15.16 -4.63
N VAL A 681 -17.18 14.21 -5.27
CA VAL A 681 -16.86 14.28 -6.69
C VAL A 681 -17.84 13.40 -7.47
N ILE A 682 -18.55 13.99 -8.43
CA ILE A 682 -19.52 13.29 -9.29
C ILE A 682 -19.03 13.33 -10.73
N THR A 683 -18.69 12.18 -11.30
CA THR A 683 -18.32 12.10 -12.73
C THR A 683 -19.52 11.66 -13.56
N LEU A 684 -19.79 12.32 -14.66
CA LEU A 684 -20.85 11.95 -15.60
C LEU A 684 -20.24 11.47 -16.91
N SER A 685 -20.79 10.40 -17.50
CA SER A 685 -20.38 9.97 -18.81
C SER A 685 -21.43 9.16 -19.57
N ASP A 686 -21.30 9.14 -20.89
CA ASP A 686 -21.83 8.06 -21.71
C ASP A 686 -21.00 6.79 -21.58
N TRP A 687 -21.52 5.69 -22.13
CA TRP A 687 -20.89 4.37 -22.06
C TRP A 687 -21.25 3.51 -23.28
N HIS A 688 -20.22 3.03 -23.96
CA HIS A 688 -20.34 2.09 -25.08
C HIS A 688 -19.95 0.68 -24.63
N HIS A 689 -20.65 -0.34 -25.14
CA HIS A 689 -20.36 -1.75 -24.89
C HIS A 689 -19.27 -2.29 -25.81
N ASP A 690 -19.20 -1.78 -27.04
CA ASP A 690 -18.07 -2.01 -27.93
C ASP A 690 -16.87 -1.12 -27.57
N ASN A 691 -15.67 -1.56 -27.94
CA ASN A 691 -14.45 -0.76 -27.76
C ASN A 691 -14.44 0.43 -28.73
N ALA A 692 -14.03 1.59 -28.24
CA ALA A 692 -13.99 2.82 -29.01
C ALA A 692 -13.09 2.73 -30.25
N SER A 693 -12.02 1.92 -30.21
CA SER A 693 -11.18 1.66 -31.40
C SER A 693 -11.95 1.01 -32.56
N ASN A 694 -12.89 0.11 -32.27
CA ASN A 694 -13.70 -0.56 -33.27
C ASN A 694 -14.75 0.41 -33.83
N LEU A 695 -15.42 1.15 -32.93
CA LEU A 695 -16.39 2.16 -33.28
C LEU A 695 -15.77 3.26 -34.15
N LEU A 696 -14.58 3.72 -33.80
CA LEU A 696 -13.82 4.69 -34.58
C LEU A 696 -13.48 4.16 -35.97
N SER A 697 -13.03 2.90 -36.06
CA SER A 697 -12.71 2.26 -37.35
C SER A 697 -13.94 2.18 -38.27
N MET A 698 -15.11 1.88 -37.71
CA MET A 698 -16.37 1.87 -38.46
C MET A 698 -16.80 3.29 -38.85
N ARG A 699 -16.68 4.25 -37.93
CA ARG A 699 -17.06 5.66 -38.14
C ARG A 699 -16.20 6.35 -39.19
N MET A 700 -14.92 5.96 -39.29
CA MET A 700 -13.95 6.49 -40.25
C MET A 700 -13.84 5.63 -41.52
N ALA A 701 -14.77 4.70 -41.74
CA ALA A 701 -14.78 3.88 -42.95
C ALA A 701 -15.13 4.72 -44.20
N PRO A 702 -14.45 4.50 -45.34
CA PRO A 702 -14.80 5.15 -46.60
C PRO A 702 -16.27 4.94 -46.99
N GLY A 703 -16.98 6.03 -47.28
CA GLY A 703 -18.40 6.01 -47.67
C GLY A 703 -19.39 5.81 -46.53
N TYR A 704 -18.96 5.85 -45.26
CA TYR A 704 -19.89 5.90 -44.13
C TYR A 704 -20.60 7.26 -44.08
N GLU A 705 -21.93 7.25 -44.22
CA GLU A 705 -22.79 8.44 -44.24
C GLU A 705 -23.61 8.62 -42.94
N GLY A 706 -23.49 7.70 -41.98
CA GLY A 706 -24.21 7.77 -40.71
C GLY A 706 -23.65 8.81 -39.74
N SER A 707 -24.40 9.08 -38.67
CA SER A 707 -23.97 9.96 -37.57
C SER A 707 -22.93 9.27 -36.65
N ASP A 708 -22.48 9.97 -35.62
CA ASP A 708 -21.52 9.42 -34.65
C ASP A 708 -22.09 8.22 -33.87
N PRO A 709 -21.22 7.29 -33.41
CA PRO A 709 -21.68 6.12 -32.67
C PRO A 709 -22.53 6.48 -31.45
N ILE A 710 -23.65 5.79 -31.29
CA ILE A 710 -24.56 6.01 -30.16
C ILE A 710 -24.14 5.14 -28.95
N PRO A 711 -24.11 5.69 -27.72
CA PRO A 711 -23.79 4.91 -26.52
C PRO A 711 -24.94 3.95 -26.14
N ASP A 712 -24.59 2.92 -25.37
CA ASP A 712 -25.53 1.91 -24.87
C ASP A 712 -26.18 2.34 -23.55
N SER A 713 -25.46 3.13 -22.75
CA SER A 713 -25.96 3.68 -21.49
C SER A 713 -25.19 4.95 -21.11
N GLY A 714 -25.52 5.53 -19.96
CA GLY A 714 -24.66 6.49 -19.28
C GLY A 714 -24.39 6.06 -17.85
N LEU A 715 -23.41 6.72 -17.23
CA LEU A 715 -22.89 6.42 -15.91
C LEU A 715 -22.83 7.68 -15.03
N ILE A 716 -23.15 7.51 -13.76
CA ILE A 716 -22.85 8.45 -12.67
C ILE A 716 -21.79 7.78 -11.80
N SER A 717 -20.60 8.38 -11.70
CA SER A 717 -19.45 7.86 -10.95
C SER A 717 -19.12 6.40 -11.26
N GLY A 718 -19.16 6.06 -12.55
CA GLY A 718 -18.89 4.71 -13.07
C GLY A 718 -19.98 3.69 -12.76
N LYS A 719 -21.20 4.12 -12.45
CA LYS A 719 -22.37 3.27 -12.21
C LYS A 719 -23.54 3.68 -13.10
N GLY A 720 -24.17 2.72 -13.73
CA GLY A 720 -25.38 2.91 -14.51
C GLY A 720 -26.21 1.63 -14.57
N SER A 721 -27.15 1.57 -15.51
CA SER A 721 -27.97 0.39 -15.73
C SER A 721 -28.24 0.20 -17.21
N TYR A 722 -28.27 -1.04 -17.65
CA TYR A 722 -28.61 -1.44 -19.03
C TYR A 722 -29.68 -2.54 -19.04
N ASP A 723 -30.57 -2.52 -20.03
CA ASP A 723 -31.54 -3.59 -20.24
C ASP A 723 -30.86 -4.82 -20.83
N CYS A 724 -30.48 -5.77 -19.98
CA CYS A 724 -29.81 -7.00 -20.40
C CYS A 724 -30.65 -7.87 -21.35
N SER A 725 -31.96 -7.65 -21.51
CA SER A 725 -32.75 -8.35 -22.52
C SER A 725 -32.40 -7.92 -23.95
N ALA A 726 -31.84 -6.71 -24.12
CA ALA A 726 -31.33 -6.19 -25.38
C ALA A 726 -29.86 -6.55 -25.64
N ALA A 727 -29.18 -7.18 -24.68
CA ALA A 727 -27.78 -7.55 -24.82
C ALA A 727 -27.57 -8.59 -25.93
N THR A 728 -26.48 -8.46 -26.68
CA THR A 728 -26.08 -9.42 -27.71
C THR A 728 -25.98 -10.84 -27.14
N LYS A 729 -26.55 -11.82 -27.86
CA LYS A 729 -26.59 -13.23 -27.42
C LYS A 729 -25.17 -13.75 -27.17
N GLY A 730 -24.90 -14.18 -25.93
CA GLY A 730 -23.59 -14.70 -25.50
C GLY A 730 -22.76 -13.71 -24.68
N SER A 731 -23.17 -12.44 -24.60
CA SER A 731 -22.56 -11.46 -23.71
C SER A 731 -22.90 -11.72 -22.24
N LYS A 732 -22.01 -11.34 -21.32
CA LYS A 732 -22.30 -11.36 -19.88
C LYS A 732 -22.93 -10.04 -19.47
N CYS A 733 -24.21 -10.09 -19.11
CA CYS A 733 -24.95 -8.93 -18.61
C CYS A 733 -25.73 -9.32 -17.35
N THR A 734 -25.55 -8.54 -16.28
CA THR A 734 -26.28 -8.73 -15.01
C THR A 734 -27.28 -7.59 -14.85
N PRO A 735 -28.59 -7.87 -14.79
CA PRO A 735 -29.59 -6.83 -14.55
C PRO A 735 -29.44 -6.24 -13.15
N ASN A 736 -29.99 -5.04 -12.93
CA ASN A 736 -29.98 -4.33 -11.64
C ASN A 736 -28.57 -4.07 -11.10
N ALA A 737 -27.69 -3.52 -11.95
CA ALA A 737 -26.38 -3.06 -11.52
C ALA A 737 -26.52 -2.01 -10.38
N PRO A 738 -25.62 -2.03 -9.37
CA PRO A 738 -25.70 -1.11 -8.23
C PRO A 738 -25.62 0.36 -8.66
N LEU A 739 -26.43 1.20 -8.04
CA LEU A 739 -26.43 2.65 -8.25
C LEU A 739 -25.25 3.33 -7.54
N ALA A 740 -24.84 4.49 -8.03
CA ALA A 740 -24.02 5.40 -7.23
C ALA A 740 -24.85 5.94 -6.07
N VAL A 741 -24.38 5.78 -4.82
CA VAL A 741 -25.08 6.24 -3.62
C VAL A 741 -24.24 7.28 -2.88
N TYR A 742 -24.83 8.42 -2.57
CA TYR A 742 -24.19 9.51 -1.81
C TYR A 742 -24.98 9.75 -0.52
N LYS A 743 -24.29 9.77 0.62
CA LYS A 743 -24.92 9.87 1.94
C LYS A 743 -24.91 11.30 2.43
N PHE A 744 -26.08 11.84 2.75
CA PHE A 744 -26.21 13.23 3.17
C PHE A 744 -26.67 13.29 4.62
N LYS A 745 -26.11 14.21 5.39
CA LYS A 745 -26.55 14.49 6.75
C LYS A 745 -27.39 15.75 6.77
N GLU A 746 -28.52 15.71 7.47
CA GLU A 746 -29.43 16.85 7.56
C GLU A 746 -28.69 18.12 8.04
N GLY A 747 -28.91 19.22 7.32
CA GLY A 747 -28.32 20.53 7.62
C GLY A 747 -26.91 20.78 7.06
N GLN A 748 -26.27 19.79 6.43
CA GLN A 748 -24.94 19.98 5.82
C GLN A 748 -25.02 20.58 4.41
N LYS A 749 -23.92 21.26 4.02
CA LYS A 749 -23.71 21.84 2.69
C LYS A 749 -22.48 21.21 2.02
N TYR A 750 -22.46 21.11 0.69
CA TYR A 750 -21.37 20.47 -0.09
C TYR A 750 -20.81 21.44 -1.15
N LEU A 751 -19.61 21.29 -1.74
CA LEU A 751 -19.08 22.17 -2.83
C LEU A 751 -18.12 21.42 -3.79
N ASP A 752 -17.97 21.88 -5.05
CA ASP A 752 -16.97 21.34 -6.01
C ASP A 752 -16.44 22.29 -7.13
N GLY A 753 -15.63 23.35 -6.87
CA GLY A 753 -14.83 24.07 -7.91
C GLY A 753 -14.93 25.63 -8.01
N GLU A 754 -14.82 26.21 -9.23
CA GLU A 754 -14.54 27.66 -9.48
C GLU A 754 -15.56 28.67 -8.90
N TYR A 755 -15.07 29.86 -8.53
CA TYR A 755 -15.82 30.84 -7.75
C TYR A 755 -16.68 31.79 -8.60
N PHE A 756 -17.99 31.56 -8.54
CA PHE A 756 -19.03 32.43 -9.09
C PHE A 756 -19.95 32.91 -7.97
N GLU A 757 -20.58 34.08 -8.16
CA GLU A 757 -21.68 34.49 -7.28
C GLU A 757 -22.75 33.39 -7.23
N PRO A 758 -23.24 33.00 -6.04
CA PRO A 758 -24.19 31.89 -5.92
C PRO A 758 -25.43 32.09 -6.79
N TYR A 759 -25.66 31.16 -7.72
CA TYR A 759 -26.81 31.10 -8.60
C TYR A 759 -27.56 29.78 -8.38
N THR A 760 -28.78 29.85 -7.87
CA THR A 760 -29.58 28.66 -7.56
C THR A 760 -30.26 28.13 -8.82
N VAL A 761 -30.11 26.84 -9.05
CA VAL A 761 -30.72 26.09 -10.17
C VAL A 761 -31.24 24.74 -9.67
N GLU A 762 -32.26 24.19 -10.34
CA GLU A 762 -32.73 22.82 -10.09
C GLU A 762 -32.10 21.82 -11.08
N LYS A 763 -31.65 22.29 -12.25
CA LYS A 763 -30.94 21.49 -13.27
C LYS A 763 -29.71 22.22 -13.82
N ILE A 764 -28.71 21.46 -14.26
CA ILE A 764 -27.46 21.99 -14.82
C ILE A 764 -27.21 21.35 -16.20
N PRO A 765 -27.25 22.13 -17.30
CA PRO A 765 -26.74 21.66 -18.58
C PRO A 765 -25.21 21.65 -18.54
N ILE A 766 -24.63 20.47 -18.76
CA ILE A 766 -23.18 20.24 -18.75
C ILE A 766 -22.76 19.53 -20.02
N ASN A 767 -21.81 20.10 -20.75
CA ASN A 767 -21.24 19.52 -21.96
C ASN A 767 -19.87 18.89 -21.69
N ILE A 768 -19.40 18.05 -22.61
CA ILE A 768 -18.16 17.28 -22.46
C ILE A 768 -16.96 18.21 -22.21
N GLY A 769 -16.12 17.86 -21.25
CA GLY A 769 -14.97 18.66 -20.81
C GLY A 769 -15.28 19.74 -19.76
N GLN A 770 -16.54 20.10 -19.57
CA GLN A 770 -16.93 21.11 -18.59
C GLN A 770 -17.03 20.54 -17.18
N ARG A 771 -16.92 21.42 -16.18
CA ARG A 771 -17.10 21.11 -14.75
C ARG A 771 -17.94 22.20 -14.11
N TYR A 772 -18.76 21.83 -13.13
CA TYR A 772 -19.55 22.75 -12.33
C TYR A 772 -19.45 22.40 -10.85
N SER A 773 -19.60 23.46 -10.06
CA SER A 773 -19.39 23.49 -8.63
C SER A 773 -20.68 23.87 -7.96
N VAL A 774 -21.24 22.97 -7.16
CA VAL A 774 -22.58 23.17 -6.63
C VAL A 774 -22.60 23.04 -5.12
N ILE A 775 -23.33 23.96 -4.48
CA ILE A 775 -23.71 23.80 -3.08
C ILE A 775 -25.09 23.20 -2.97
N VAL A 776 -25.13 21.96 -2.47
CA VAL A 776 -26.37 21.26 -2.13
C VAL A 776 -26.56 21.37 -0.63
N GLU A 777 -27.67 21.95 -0.17
CA GLU A 777 -28.01 21.97 1.26
C GLU A 777 -28.96 20.81 1.57
N ALA A 778 -28.58 19.96 2.53
CA ALA A 778 -29.35 18.80 2.96
C ALA A 778 -30.52 19.20 3.89
N ASN A 779 -31.42 20.06 3.41
CA ASN A 779 -32.53 20.64 4.19
C ASN A 779 -33.91 19.98 3.94
N GLN A 780 -33.94 18.84 3.26
CA GLN A 780 -35.17 18.13 2.93
C GLN A 780 -35.48 17.04 3.96
N SER A 781 -36.72 16.53 3.95
CA SER A 781 -37.13 15.43 4.84
C SER A 781 -36.20 14.21 4.73
N ILE A 782 -35.88 13.54 5.83
CA ILE A 782 -35.04 12.32 5.86
C ILE A 782 -35.71 11.19 5.07
N LYS A 783 -35.26 10.99 3.82
CA LYS A 783 -35.64 9.90 2.90
C LYS A 783 -34.61 9.80 1.77
N ASN A 784 -34.82 8.88 0.83
CA ASN A 784 -33.97 8.75 -0.36
C ASN A 784 -34.48 9.64 -1.52
N TYR A 785 -33.56 10.23 -2.27
CA TYR A 785 -33.82 11.11 -3.41
C TYR A 785 -33.03 10.65 -4.64
N TRP A 786 -33.62 10.79 -5.83
CA TRP A 786 -32.91 10.54 -7.08
C TRP A 786 -31.92 11.66 -7.42
N ILE A 787 -30.67 11.29 -7.72
CA ILE A 787 -29.75 12.07 -8.55
C ILE A 787 -29.99 11.65 -9.99
N ARG A 788 -30.13 12.60 -10.92
CA ARG A 788 -30.55 12.31 -12.29
C ARG A 788 -29.56 12.92 -13.27
N ALA A 789 -29.07 12.12 -14.22
CA ALA A 789 -28.29 12.57 -15.37
C ALA A 789 -28.99 12.09 -16.64
N THR A 790 -29.46 13.02 -17.46
CA THR A 790 -30.21 12.71 -18.69
C THR A 790 -29.39 13.09 -19.91
N MET A 791 -29.14 12.11 -20.79
CA MET A 791 -28.54 12.35 -22.10
C MET A 791 -29.60 12.92 -23.04
N ASN A 792 -29.25 14.01 -23.73
CA ASN A 792 -30.17 14.70 -24.62
C ASN A 792 -30.08 14.13 -26.03
N GLU A 793 -31.14 13.46 -26.46
CA GLU A 793 -31.19 12.78 -27.76
C GLU A 793 -31.04 13.71 -28.96
N GLU A 794 -31.37 15.00 -28.83
CA GLU A 794 -31.16 15.97 -29.91
C GLU A 794 -29.68 16.28 -30.14
N CYS A 795 -28.83 16.06 -29.13
CA CYS A 795 -27.39 16.25 -29.26
C CYS A 795 -26.70 15.02 -29.88
N THR A 796 -27.37 13.86 -29.89
CA THR A 796 -26.89 12.60 -30.44
C THR A 796 -27.75 12.21 -31.63
N ARG A 797 -27.50 12.82 -32.80
CA ARG A 797 -28.29 12.58 -34.01
C ARG A 797 -28.31 11.08 -34.33
N ARG A 798 -29.50 10.56 -34.56
CA ARG A 798 -29.74 9.13 -34.76
C ARG A 798 -30.49 8.91 -36.08
N ASP A 799 -29.87 8.16 -36.99
CA ASP A 799 -30.43 7.74 -38.28
C ASP A 799 -30.15 6.25 -38.55
N ASN A 800 -30.86 5.64 -39.50
CA ASN A 800 -30.78 4.19 -39.75
C ASN A 800 -29.37 3.68 -40.15
N LEU A 801 -28.45 4.58 -40.51
CA LEU A 801 -27.06 4.25 -40.86
C LEU A 801 -26.11 4.40 -39.67
N THR A 802 -26.58 4.97 -38.56
CA THR A 802 -25.78 5.27 -37.37
C THR A 802 -25.33 3.98 -36.68
N ILE A 803 -24.04 3.92 -36.34
CA ILE A 803 -23.48 2.80 -35.56
C ILE A 803 -24.21 2.72 -34.22
N ASN A 804 -24.68 1.51 -33.90
CA ASN A 804 -25.47 1.22 -32.70
C ASN A 804 -26.88 1.87 -32.68
N PHE A 805 -27.47 2.15 -33.85
CA PHE A 805 -28.82 2.76 -33.96
C PHE A 805 -29.93 2.04 -33.17
N ASN A 806 -29.86 0.70 -33.08
CA ASN A 806 -30.86 -0.15 -32.42
C ASN A 806 -30.56 -0.44 -30.93
N SER A 807 -29.61 0.25 -30.29
CA SER A 807 -29.32 0.01 -28.87
C SER A 807 -30.51 0.37 -27.98
N ALA A 808 -30.74 -0.43 -26.94
CA ALA A 808 -31.64 -0.13 -25.84
C ALA A 808 -31.00 0.93 -24.92
N ILE A 809 -30.76 2.12 -25.47
CA ILE A 809 -30.05 3.18 -24.76
C ILE A 809 -30.75 3.52 -23.45
N ASN A 810 -30.01 3.51 -22.35
CA ASN A 810 -30.48 4.15 -21.13
C ASN A 810 -30.07 5.62 -21.12
N ASN A 811 -30.97 6.48 -21.60
CA ASN A 811 -30.76 7.94 -21.65
C ASN A 811 -31.02 8.64 -20.30
N LYS A 812 -31.62 7.96 -19.30
CA LYS A 812 -32.00 8.52 -18.00
C LYS A 812 -31.30 7.78 -16.87
N VAL A 813 -30.05 8.13 -16.66
CA VAL A 813 -29.20 7.53 -15.63
C VAL A 813 -29.58 8.11 -14.27
N VAL A 814 -29.68 7.23 -13.27
CA VAL A 814 -30.02 7.64 -11.91
C VAL A 814 -28.96 7.17 -10.91
N GLY A 815 -28.74 7.99 -9.90
CA GLY A 815 -28.02 7.66 -8.67
C GLY A 815 -28.92 7.97 -7.47
N MET A 816 -28.50 7.58 -6.27
CA MET A 816 -29.27 7.77 -5.05
C MET A 816 -28.56 8.71 -4.09
N LEU A 817 -29.28 9.73 -3.63
CA LEU A 817 -28.93 10.51 -2.45
C LEU A 817 -29.70 9.93 -1.27
N GLN A 818 -29.00 9.42 -0.27
CA GLN A 818 -29.58 8.79 0.91
C GLN A 818 -29.30 9.62 2.16
N TYR A 819 -30.36 10.07 2.86
CA TYR A 819 -30.20 10.73 4.14
C TYR A 819 -29.82 9.73 5.24
N GLU A 820 -28.98 10.14 6.19
CA GLU A 820 -28.71 9.35 7.40
C GLU A 820 -30.02 9.08 8.17
N GLY A 821 -30.32 7.80 8.44
CA GLY A 821 -31.57 7.36 9.07
C GLY A 821 -32.73 7.08 8.11
N ALA A 822 -32.55 7.29 6.79
CA ALA A 822 -33.53 6.86 5.80
C ALA A 822 -33.60 5.32 5.71
N LYS A 823 -34.75 4.79 5.28
CA LYS A 823 -34.92 3.35 5.00
C LYS A 823 -34.10 2.95 3.77
N ASN A 824 -33.84 1.66 3.61
CA ASN A 824 -33.13 1.13 2.45
C ASN A 824 -34.10 0.77 1.31
N ASP A 825 -34.83 1.76 0.81
CA ASP A 825 -35.82 1.67 -0.27
C ASP A 825 -35.49 2.62 -1.44
N GLU A 826 -35.93 2.30 -2.66
CA GLU A 826 -35.69 3.17 -3.81
C GLU A 826 -36.39 4.54 -3.66
N PRO A 827 -35.77 5.64 -4.10
CA PRO A 827 -36.43 6.94 -4.08
C PRO A 827 -37.71 6.97 -4.91
N THR A 828 -38.72 7.70 -4.44
CA THR A 828 -40.00 7.94 -5.16
C THR A 828 -40.15 9.38 -5.64
N THR A 829 -39.06 10.16 -5.60
CA THR A 829 -39.08 11.60 -5.86
C THR A 829 -39.26 11.91 -7.35
N LYS A 830 -40.06 12.94 -7.67
CA LYS A 830 -40.31 13.37 -9.05
C LYS A 830 -39.16 14.24 -9.56
N GLU A 831 -38.94 14.23 -10.87
CA GLU A 831 -38.00 15.13 -11.54
C GLU A 831 -38.52 16.58 -11.53
N SER A 832 -37.60 17.55 -11.52
CA SER A 832 -37.91 18.98 -11.68
C SER A 832 -38.52 19.28 -13.07
N ASN A 833 -39.37 20.31 -13.14
CA ASN A 833 -39.95 20.82 -14.38
C ASN A 833 -39.09 21.88 -15.07
N GLU A 834 -37.93 22.26 -14.50
CA GLU A 834 -37.01 23.22 -15.11
C GLU A 834 -36.56 22.74 -16.51
N GLN A 835 -36.54 23.67 -17.46
CA GLN A 835 -36.18 23.45 -18.85
C GLN A 835 -34.96 24.29 -19.21
N HIS A 836 -34.03 23.71 -19.96
CA HIS A 836 -32.90 24.42 -20.56
C HIS A 836 -32.88 24.21 -22.07
N GLU A 837 -32.24 25.14 -22.79
CA GLU A 837 -31.96 24.96 -24.20
C GLU A 837 -31.07 23.73 -24.40
N LYS A 838 -31.44 22.90 -25.37
CA LYS A 838 -30.80 21.62 -25.64
C LYS A 838 -29.43 21.84 -26.31
N CYS A 839 -28.43 21.05 -25.93
CA CYS A 839 -27.07 21.09 -26.49
C CYS A 839 -26.36 22.45 -26.32
N LYS A 840 -26.72 23.22 -25.29
CA LYS A 840 -26.09 24.50 -24.97
C LYS A 840 -25.56 24.50 -23.54
N ASP A 841 -24.65 25.43 -23.27
CA ASP A 841 -24.12 25.65 -21.93
C ASP A 841 -25.15 26.31 -21.02
N LEU A 842 -24.91 26.26 -19.71
CA LEU A 842 -25.63 27.12 -18.77
C LEU A 842 -25.40 28.58 -19.20
N SER A 843 -26.49 29.34 -19.31
CA SER A 843 -26.45 30.68 -19.91
C SER A 843 -25.39 31.55 -19.25
N ILE A 844 -24.43 32.03 -20.04
CA ILE A 844 -23.33 32.89 -19.57
C ILE A 844 -23.83 34.22 -18.99
N LYS A 845 -25.09 34.60 -19.26
CA LYS A 845 -25.75 35.78 -18.67
C LYS A 845 -26.17 35.56 -17.22
N ASN A 846 -26.32 34.31 -16.80
CA ASN A 846 -26.78 33.95 -15.45
C ASN A 846 -25.62 33.69 -14.47
N ILE A 847 -24.39 33.58 -14.99
CA ILE A 847 -23.21 33.25 -14.22
C ILE A 847 -22.34 34.50 -14.09
N ILE A 848 -22.16 35.00 -12.86
CA ILE A 848 -21.35 36.19 -12.60
C ILE A 848 -20.06 35.75 -11.89
N PRO A 849 -18.87 36.00 -12.46
CA PRO A 849 -17.61 35.70 -11.78
C PRO A 849 -17.49 36.46 -10.47
N LEU A 850 -17.10 35.78 -9.38
CA LEU A 850 -16.92 36.41 -8.06
C LEU A 850 -15.88 37.54 -8.13
N ASN A 851 -14.82 37.33 -8.92
CA ASN A 851 -13.78 38.33 -9.20
C ASN A 851 -13.92 38.82 -10.64
N ALA A 852 -14.93 39.65 -10.91
CA ALA A 852 -15.17 40.21 -12.24
C ALA A 852 -13.96 40.99 -12.78
N LYS A 853 -13.48 40.60 -13.97
CA LYS A 853 -12.41 41.29 -14.71
C LYS A 853 -12.94 41.70 -16.09
N PRO A 854 -12.58 42.88 -16.61
CA PRO A 854 -12.88 43.23 -17.99
C PRO A 854 -12.13 42.29 -18.94
N ALA A 855 -12.67 42.15 -20.15
CA ALA A 855 -11.97 41.49 -21.23
C ALA A 855 -10.61 42.18 -21.48
N PRO A 856 -9.54 41.42 -21.74
CA PRO A 856 -8.22 41.99 -21.97
C PRO A 856 -8.19 42.81 -23.27
N GLU A 857 -7.47 43.93 -23.25
CA GLU A 857 -7.28 44.89 -24.35
C GLU A 857 -5.91 45.59 -24.27
N PRO A 858 -5.37 46.12 -25.39
CA PRO A 858 -5.90 46.05 -26.76
C PRO A 858 -5.71 44.67 -27.40
N VAL A 859 -6.60 44.29 -28.32
CA VAL A 859 -6.46 43.04 -29.09
C VAL A 859 -5.29 43.14 -30.05
N TYR A 860 -4.36 42.20 -29.95
CA TYR A 860 -3.19 42.12 -30.83
C TYR A 860 -3.51 41.41 -32.15
N LYS A 861 -4.16 40.25 -32.07
CA LYS A 861 -4.44 39.39 -33.23
C LYS A 861 -5.80 38.73 -33.11
N ILE A 862 -6.52 38.68 -34.24
CA ILE A 862 -7.81 38.00 -34.36
C ILE A 862 -7.64 36.78 -35.27
N PHE A 863 -7.98 35.60 -34.76
CA PHE A 863 -8.08 34.39 -35.54
C PHE A 863 -9.55 34.04 -35.76
N THR A 864 -9.98 33.92 -37.01
CA THR A 864 -11.31 33.43 -37.36
C THR A 864 -11.21 31.96 -37.76
N LEU A 865 -11.89 31.09 -37.04
CA LEU A 865 -11.88 29.64 -37.23
C LEU A 865 -13.28 29.21 -37.69
N ASN A 866 -13.40 28.84 -38.97
CA ASN A 866 -14.64 28.34 -39.53
C ASN A 866 -14.65 26.80 -39.51
N THR A 867 -15.62 26.21 -38.83
CA THR A 867 -15.76 24.75 -38.71
C THR A 867 -16.75 24.22 -39.73
N THR A 868 -16.31 23.26 -40.53
CA THR A 868 -17.14 22.64 -41.58
C THR A 868 -16.95 21.12 -41.61
N ILE A 869 -17.97 20.40 -42.06
CA ILE A 869 -17.88 18.96 -42.36
C ILE A 869 -17.70 18.75 -43.86
N GLY A 870 -16.92 17.75 -44.25
CA GLY A 870 -16.73 17.37 -45.65
C GLY A 870 -16.08 16.00 -45.81
N THR A 871 -15.70 15.66 -47.03
CA THR A 871 -15.12 14.35 -47.36
C THR A 871 -13.71 14.52 -47.91
N ASN A 872 -12.76 13.68 -47.48
CA ASN A 872 -11.40 13.69 -48.00
C ASN A 872 -11.22 12.83 -49.27
N ASP A 873 -10.01 12.84 -49.83
CA ASP A 873 -9.64 12.09 -51.04
C ASP A 873 -9.83 10.56 -50.93
N LYS A 874 -9.98 10.04 -49.71
CA LYS A 874 -10.22 8.62 -49.42
C LYS A 874 -11.71 8.31 -49.23
N ASN A 875 -12.60 9.24 -49.55
CA ASN A 875 -14.04 9.15 -49.33
C ASN A 875 -14.44 8.99 -47.85
N VAL A 876 -13.65 9.53 -46.92
CA VAL A 876 -13.96 9.52 -45.47
C VAL A 876 -14.48 10.88 -45.06
N THR A 877 -15.59 10.90 -44.32
CA THR A 877 -16.17 12.12 -43.74
C THR A 877 -15.29 12.60 -42.58
N ILE A 878 -14.75 13.81 -42.71
CA ILE A 878 -13.86 14.45 -41.74
C ILE A 878 -14.32 15.89 -41.46
N LEU A 879 -13.74 16.50 -40.44
CA LEU A 879 -14.03 17.86 -40.01
C LEU A 879 -12.85 18.78 -40.31
N PHE A 880 -13.17 20.03 -40.61
CA PHE A 880 -12.20 21.03 -41.04
C PHE A 880 -12.30 22.29 -40.20
N ILE A 881 -11.16 22.93 -39.98
CA ILE A 881 -11.01 24.31 -39.54
C ILE A 881 -10.37 25.08 -40.70
N ASN A 882 -11.05 26.10 -41.21
CA ASN A 882 -10.58 26.90 -42.36
C ASN A 882 -10.19 26.05 -43.59
N GLY A 883 -10.93 24.96 -43.83
CA GLY A 883 -10.68 24.04 -44.96
C GLY A 883 -9.49 23.10 -44.77
N GLN A 884 -8.88 23.07 -43.58
CA GLN A 884 -7.80 22.13 -43.22
C GLN A 884 -8.29 21.18 -42.13
N SER A 885 -7.84 19.92 -42.16
CA SER A 885 -8.20 18.92 -41.17
C SER A 885 -6.92 18.41 -40.50
N PHE A 886 -6.96 18.29 -39.18
CA PHE A 886 -5.79 17.97 -38.39
C PHE A 886 -5.41 16.48 -38.48
N SER A 887 -4.11 16.22 -38.61
CA SER A 887 -3.53 14.89 -38.53
C SER A 887 -2.29 14.91 -37.63
N PRO A 888 -2.27 14.23 -36.48
CA PRO A 888 -1.15 14.28 -35.56
C PRO A 888 0.09 13.55 -36.10
N ASP A 889 1.28 14.13 -35.88
CA ASP A 889 2.56 13.45 -36.07
C ASP A 889 3.07 12.88 -34.75
N PHE A 890 2.71 11.64 -34.43
CA PHE A 890 3.10 10.98 -33.18
C PHE A 890 4.61 10.68 -33.06
N GLN A 891 5.36 10.71 -34.16
CA GLN A 891 6.78 10.37 -34.17
C GLN A 891 7.68 11.59 -33.97
N ASN A 892 7.21 12.76 -34.39
CA ASN A 892 7.89 14.04 -34.26
C ASN A 892 6.89 15.15 -33.89
N PRO A 893 6.53 15.27 -32.59
CA PRO A 893 5.53 16.24 -32.14
C PRO A 893 5.96 17.68 -32.38
N THR A 894 5.00 18.59 -32.56
CA THR A 894 5.27 20.01 -32.91
C THR A 894 6.23 20.71 -31.93
N LEU A 895 6.13 20.45 -30.63
CA LEU A 895 7.06 21.00 -29.63
C LEU A 895 8.50 20.56 -29.91
N GLN A 896 8.72 19.30 -30.29
CA GLN A 896 10.05 18.80 -30.63
C GLN A 896 10.58 19.41 -31.92
N LYS A 897 9.73 19.61 -32.94
CA LYS A 897 10.09 20.32 -34.19
C LYS A 897 10.64 21.71 -33.91
N ILE A 898 9.91 22.50 -33.11
CA ILE A 898 10.31 23.87 -32.72
C ILE A 898 11.62 23.85 -31.92
N LEU A 899 11.75 22.96 -30.94
CA LEU A 899 12.97 22.85 -30.13
C LEU A 899 14.20 22.39 -30.94
N ASN A 900 13.99 21.69 -32.05
CA ASN A 900 15.04 21.32 -33.00
C ASN A 900 15.37 22.44 -34.01
N GLY A 901 14.67 23.57 -33.96
CA GLY A 901 14.89 24.73 -34.83
C GLY A 901 14.11 24.70 -36.15
N GLU A 902 13.10 23.84 -36.29
CA GLU A 902 12.17 23.91 -37.42
C GLU A 902 11.28 25.16 -37.31
N ASP A 903 11.01 25.83 -38.43
CA ASP A 903 10.15 27.03 -38.45
C ASP A 903 8.67 26.62 -38.28
N PRO A 904 7.98 27.07 -37.21
CA PRO A 904 6.58 26.76 -36.99
C PRO A 904 5.64 27.30 -38.10
N ASN A 905 6.07 28.26 -38.92
CA ASN A 905 5.30 28.76 -40.06
C ASN A 905 5.37 27.87 -41.30
N GLU A 906 6.34 26.94 -41.35
CA GLU A 906 6.54 26.00 -42.46
C GLU A 906 5.95 24.61 -42.16
N LEU A 907 5.22 24.45 -41.05
CA LEU A 907 4.55 23.19 -40.72
C LEU A 907 3.54 22.80 -41.81
N PRO A 908 3.36 21.48 -42.06
CA PRO A 908 2.39 20.99 -43.02
C PRO A 908 0.97 21.49 -42.73
N LYS A 909 0.15 21.69 -43.77
CA LYS A 909 -1.22 22.21 -43.64
C LYS A 909 -2.15 21.31 -42.80
N ASP A 910 -1.83 20.02 -42.69
CA ASP A 910 -2.57 19.09 -41.83
C ASP A 910 -2.23 19.23 -40.34
N GLN A 911 -1.34 20.16 -39.96
CA GLN A 911 -1.08 20.51 -38.55
C GLN A 911 -1.96 21.66 -38.05
N VAL A 912 -2.71 22.34 -38.94
CA VAL A 912 -3.70 23.39 -38.62
C VAL A 912 -3.16 24.40 -37.59
N SER A 913 -1.97 24.95 -37.88
CA SER A 913 -1.20 25.74 -36.93
C SER A 913 -1.48 27.25 -37.04
N PHE A 914 -1.69 27.90 -35.89
CA PHE A 914 -1.83 29.34 -35.73
C PHE A 914 -0.68 29.85 -34.87
N VAL A 915 0.28 30.50 -35.52
CA VAL A 915 1.52 30.99 -34.88
C VAL A 915 1.39 32.46 -34.50
N TYR A 916 1.85 32.80 -33.30
CA TYR A 916 1.96 34.18 -32.81
C TYR A 916 3.15 34.28 -31.84
N ASP A 917 4.07 35.19 -32.15
CA ASP A 917 5.38 35.28 -31.48
C ASP A 917 5.71 36.69 -30.96
N GLU A 918 4.86 37.67 -31.28
CA GLU A 918 5.19 39.09 -31.15
C GLU A 918 4.49 39.66 -29.91
N GLU A 919 5.31 40.18 -28.98
CA GLU A 919 5.00 40.77 -27.66
C GLU A 919 4.54 39.78 -26.56
N PRO A 920 5.30 39.65 -25.44
CA PRO A 920 4.84 38.91 -24.27
C PRO A 920 3.52 39.45 -23.73
N ASN A 921 2.58 38.57 -23.40
CA ASN A 921 1.24 38.91 -22.93
C ASN A 921 0.36 39.61 -23.99
N ALA A 922 0.61 39.39 -25.28
CA ALA A 922 -0.29 39.83 -26.34
C ALA A 922 -1.71 39.25 -26.16
N VAL A 923 -2.73 40.04 -26.47
CA VAL A 923 -4.13 39.60 -26.37
C VAL A 923 -4.58 39.00 -27.69
N ILE A 924 -5.01 37.74 -27.66
CA ILE A 924 -5.50 37.00 -28.84
C ILE A 924 -7.02 36.84 -28.73
N GLU A 925 -7.72 37.15 -29.82
CA GLU A 925 -9.16 36.90 -29.97
C GLU A 925 -9.39 35.76 -30.96
N ILE A 926 -10.18 34.76 -30.56
CA ILE A 926 -10.62 33.68 -31.44
C ILE A 926 -12.12 33.87 -31.70
N ARG A 927 -12.46 33.99 -32.98
CA ARG A 927 -13.84 34.00 -33.50
C ARG A 927 -14.14 32.65 -34.11
N LEU A 928 -14.83 31.80 -33.36
CA LEU A 928 -15.23 30.47 -33.80
C LEU A 928 -16.58 30.56 -34.51
N ILE A 929 -16.61 30.23 -35.79
CA ILE A 929 -17.81 30.24 -36.62
C ILE A 929 -18.20 28.80 -36.91
N ASN A 930 -19.33 28.37 -36.35
CA ASN A 930 -19.88 27.05 -36.60
C ASN A 930 -20.99 27.11 -37.65
N ALA A 931 -20.61 26.89 -38.91
CA ALA A 931 -21.56 26.79 -40.01
C ALA A 931 -22.23 25.40 -40.11
N GLY A 932 -21.86 24.46 -39.24
CA GLY A 932 -22.40 23.11 -39.19
C GLY A 932 -23.70 23.02 -38.38
N ASN A 933 -24.37 21.88 -38.54
CA ASN A 933 -25.62 21.54 -37.84
C ASN A 933 -25.40 20.73 -36.55
N VAL A 934 -24.17 20.66 -36.05
CA VAL A 934 -23.79 19.97 -34.81
C VAL A 934 -23.17 20.98 -33.85
N SER A 935 -23.44 20.84 -32.55
CA SER A 935 -22.84 21.67 -31.51
C SER A 935 -21.53 21.05 -31.03
N HIS A 936 -20.51 21.87 -30.80
CA HIS A 936 -19.16 21.40 -30.48
C HIS A 936 -18.64 22.04 -29.18
N PRO A 937 -18.37 21.27 -28.10
CA PRO A 937 -17.65 21.79 -26.94
C PRO A 937 -16.18 21.99 -27.30
N PHE A 938 -15.71 23.22 -27.42
CA PHE A 938 -14.31 23.54 -27.72
C PHE A 938 -13.51 23.75 -26.43
N HIS A 939 -12.40 23.01 -26.31
CA HIS A 939 -11.45 23.06 -25.21
C HIS A 939 -10.12 23.69 -25.67
N MET A 940 -9.50 24.49 -24.80
CA MET A 940 -8.17 25.07 -25.01
C MET A 940 -7.21 24.60 -23.93
N HIS A 941 -6.10 24.00 -24.35
CA HIS A 941 -5.00 23.64 -23.45
C HIS A 941 -4.24 24.91 -22.99
N GLY A 942 -3.54 24.82 -21.85
CA GLY A 942 -2.59 25.85 -21.40
C GLY A 942 -3.19 27.14 -20.85
N HIS A 943 -4.46 27.43 -21.12
CA HIS A 943 -5.10 28.71 -20.79
C HIS A 943 -6.56 28.53 -20.37
N LYS A 944 -7.05 29.49 -19.59
CA LYS A 944 -8.47 29.82 -19.50
C LYS A 944 -8.70 31.08 -20.33
N PHE A 945 -9.83 31.15 -21.00
CA PHE A 945 -10.22 32.25 -21.87
C PHE A 945 -11.47 32.94 -21.38
N PHE A 946 -11.57 34.23 -21.68
CA PHE A 946 -12.75 35.06 -21.48
C PHE A 946 -13.76 34.75 -22.59
N VAL A 947 -14.96 34.30 -22.24
CA VAL A 947 -16.06 34.09 -23.19
C VAL A 947 -16.84 35.39 -23.33
N LEU A 948 -16.66 36.07 -24.47
CA LEU A 948 -17.27 37.38 -24.70
C LEU A 948 -18.73 37.26 -25.12
N GLY A 949 -19.06 36.27 -25.96
CA GLY A 949 -20.42 36.09 -26.42
C GLY A 949 -20.59 34.85 -27.28
N ILE A 950 -21.83 34.40 -27.33
CA ILE A 950 -22.32 33.31 -28.17
C ILE A 950 -23.62 33.82 -28.81
N GLY A 951 -23.72 33.76 -30.13
CA GLY A 951 -24.89 34.25 -30.86
C GLY A 951 -25.19 33.42 -32.09
N ASN A 952 -26.39 33.57 -32.64
CA ASN A 952 -26.85 32.79 -33.79
C ASN A 952 -26.31 33.38 -35.11
N GLY A 953 -26.18 32.52 -36.12
CA GLY A 953 -25.70 32.90 -37.45
C GLY A 953 -24.18 32.78 -37.58
N THR A 954 -23.67 33.09 -38.77
CA THR A 954 -22.25 32.95 -39.12
C THR A 954 -21.46 34.25 -39.07
N GLU A 955 -22.11 35.36 -38.70
CA GLU A 955 -21.49 36.69 -38.57
C GLU A 955 -21.54 37.16 -37.12
N VAL A 956 -20.39 37.56 -36.58
CA VAL A 956 -20.27 38.06 -35.20
C VAL A 956 -20.98 39.40 -35.06
N VAL A 957 -21.86 39.50 -34.06
CA VAL A 957 -22.57 40.74 -33.73
C VAL A 957 -21.86 41.41 -32.55
N GLU A 958 -20.98 42.38 -32.85
CA GLU A 958 -20.11 43.04 -31.85
C GLU A 958 -20.89 43.63 -30.64
N SER A 959 -22.12 44.12 -30.86
CA SER A 959 -22.96 44.67 -29.79
C SER A 959 -23.45 43.65 -28.76
N GLU A 960 -23.38 42.35 -29.08
CA GLU A 960 -23.79 41.26 -28.17
C GLU A 960 -22.63 40.76 -27.29
N LEU A 961 -21.41 41.27 -27.50
CA LEU A 961 -20.22 40.87 -26.75
C LEU A 961 -20.15 41.57 -25.38
N ASN A 962 -19.85 40.80 -24.33
CA ASN A 962 -19.64 41.30 -22.98
C ASN A 962 -18.15 41.54 -22.72
N TYR A 963 -17.72 42.79 -22.77
CA TYR A 963 -16.34 43.19 -22.44
C TYR A 963 -16.13 43.56 -20.96
N LYS A 964 -17.19 43.73 -20.17
CA LYS A 964 -17.09 44.28 -18.82
C LYS A 964 -16.79 43.22 -17.75
N ASN A 965 -17.48 42.10 -17.83
CA ASN A 965 -17.36 41.00 -16.87
C ASN A 965 -17.64 39.63 -17.53
N PRO A 966 -16.96 39.28 -18.64
CA PRO A 966 -17.13 37.96 -19.24
C PRO A 966 -16.69 36.84 -18.29
N ILE A 967 -17.30 35.66 -18.43
CA ILE A 967 -16.89 34.47 -17.70
C ILE A 967 -15.54 33.97 -18.20
N VAL A 968 -14.78 33.31 -17.34
CA VAL A 968 -13.48 32.73 -17.65
C VAL A 968 -13.55 31.23 -17.47
N ARG A 969 -13.15 30.45 -18.49
CA ARG A 969 -13.17 28.98 -18.47
C ARG A 969 -12.23 28.43 -19.54
N ASP A 970 -11.99 27.12 -19.55
CA ASP A 970 -11.13 26.44 -20.54
C ASP A 970 -11.90 25.65 -21.62
N THR A 971 -13.22 25.50 -21.46
CA THR A 971 -14.07 24.75 -22.40
C THR A 971 -15.41 25.43 -22.59
N VAL A 972 -15.79 25.78 -23.83
CA VAL A 972 -17.06 26.45 -24.17
C VAL A 972 -17.76 25.76 -25.34
N THR A 973 -19.07 25.61 -25.28
CA THR A 973 -19.82 25.06 -26.41
C THR A 973 -20.04 26.11 -27.48
N SER A 974 -19.72 25.74 -28.73
CA SER A 974 -20.10 26.44 -29.94
C SER A 974 -21.34 25.77 -30.54
N PRO A 975 -22.54 26.33 -30.36
CA PRO A 975 -23.77 25.75 -30.88
C PRO A 975 -23.75 25.59 -32.41
N SER A 976 -24.62 24.74 -32.94
CA SER A 976 -24.87 24.66 -34.39
C SER A 976 -25.31 26.01 -34.97
N GLU A 977 -24.88 26.34 -36.19
CA GLU A 977 -25.26 27.56 -36.92
C GLU A 977 -25.07 28.84 -36.08
N SER A 978 -23.91 28.97 -35.44
CA SER A 978 -23.64 30.01 -34.46
C SER A 978 -22.21 30.56 -34.55
N TRP A 979 -21.97 31.65 -33.81
CA TRP A 979 -20.64 32.19 -33.56
C TRP A 979 -20.35 32.20 -32.05
N THR A 980 -19.08 31.99 -31.69
CA THR A 980 -18.57 32.08 -30.32
C THR A 980 -17.28 32.90 -30.33
N VAL A 981 -17.18 33.92 -29.47
CA VAL A 981 -15.99 34.79 -29.38
C VAL A 981 -15.32 34.63 -28.03
N ILE A 982 -14.03 34.32 -28.04
CA ILE A 982 -13.20 34.20 -26.84
C ILE A 982 -11.95 35.07 -26.93
N ARG A 983 -11.44 35.53 -25.78
CA ARG A 983 -10.14 36.21 -25.67
C ARG A 983 -9.27 35.52 -24.64
N PHE A 984 -7.96 35.52 -24.86
CA PHE A 984 -6.99 35.12 -23.86
C PHE A 984 -5.71 35.95 -23.99
N VAL A 985 -4.88 35.89 -22.96
CA VAL A 985 -3.57 36.54 -22.93
C VAL A 985 -2.52 35.48 -23.22
N ALA A 986 -1.64 35.75 -24.19
CA ALA A 986 -0.51 34.92 -24.55
C ALA A 986 0.64 35.09 -23.53
N ASP A 987 0.46 34.52 -22.33
CA ASP A 987 1.38 34.58 -21.19
C ASP A 987 2.05 33.25 -20.83
N ASN A 988 1.90 32.23 -21.68
CA ASN A 988 2.34 30.86 -21.47
C ASN A 988 2.92 30.23 -22.75
N PRO A 989 4.18 30.54 -23.12
CA PRO A 989 4.84 29.99 -24.30
C PRO A 989 4.78 28.46 -24.37
N GLY A 990 4.29 27.93 -25.49
CA GLY A 990 4.01 26.50 -25.67
C GLY A 990 3.27 26.17 -26.96
N VAL A 991 3.09 24.87 -27.20
CA VAL A 991 2.19 24.35 -28.23
C VAL A 991 0.91 23.87 -27.55
N TRP A 992 -0.22 24.49 -27.85
CA TRP A 992 -1.48 24.24 -27.17
C TRP A 992 -2.54 23.74 -28.17
N ALA A 993 -3.19 22.62 -27.84
CA ALA A 993 -4.30 22.14 -28.62
C ALA A 993 -5.56 22.98 -28.35
N PHE A 994 -6.26 23.36 -29.41
CA PHE A 994 -7.58 23.96 -29.37
C PHE A 994 -8.53 23.09 -30.20
N HIS A 995 -9.42 22.34 -29.55
CA HIS A 995 -10.15 21.26 -30.22
C HIS A 995 -11.56 21.04 -29.67
N CYS A 996 -12.40 20.40 -30.49
CA CYS A 996 -13.67 19.87 -29.99
C CYS A 996 -13.41 18.74 -28.99
N HIS A 997 -14.13 18.67 -27.88
CA HIS A 997 -13.99 17.64 -26.84
C HIS A 997 -14.91 16.43 -27.07
N ILE A 998 -15.62 16.37 -28.21
CA ILE A 998 -16.27 15.14 -28.68
C ILE A 998 -15.18 14.30 -29.35
N GLU A 999 -14.89 13.12 -28.81
CA GLU A 999 -13.75 12.33 -29.25
C GLU A 999 -13.79 11.94 -30.72
N TRP A 1000 -14.97 11.57 -31.23
CA TRP A 1000 -15.14 11.27 -32.66
C TRP A 1000 -14.73 12.45 -33.54
N HIS A 1001 -15.00 13.68 -33.10
CA HIS A 1001 -14.66 14.89 -33.83
C HIS A 1001 -13.16 15.23 -33.77
N VAL A 1002 -12.48 14.91 -32.65
CA VAL A 1002 -11.02 15.02 -32.53
C VAL A 1002 -10.36 14.13 -33.57
N GLU A 1003 -10.77 12.87 -33.62
CA GLU A 1003 -10.22 11.87 -34.54
C GLU A 1003 -10.60 12.13 -36.02
N MET A 1004 -11.69 12.87 -36.25
CA MET A 1004 -12.05 13.42 -37.56
C MET A 1004 -11.30 14.71 -37.92
N GLY A 1005 -10.41 15.21 -37.06
CA GLY A 1005 -9.52 16.33 -37.33
C GLY A 1005 -10.05 17.72 -36.96
N LEU A 1006 -11.10 17.83 -36.12
CA LEU A 1006 -11.61 19.11 -35.62
C LEU A 1006 -10.74 19.70 -34.49
N VAL A 1007 -9.50 20.03 -34.86
CA VAL A 1007 -8.39 20.35 -33.97
C VAL A 1007 -7.55 21.45 -34.60
N ALA A 1008 -7.11 22.41 -33.80
CA ALA A 1008 -6.14 23.44 -34.16
C ALA A 1008 -4.95 23.42 -33.20
N GLN A 1009 -3.79 23.85 -33.71
CA GLN A 1009 -2.57 24.06 -32.91
C GLN A 1009 -2.35 25.55 -32.71
N LEU A 1010 -2.38 26.03 -31.46
CA LEU A 1010 -1.96 27.38 -31.11
C LEU A 1010 -0.48 27.33 -30.71
N ILE A 1011 0.38 27.96 -31.50
CA ILE A 1011 1.83 27.98 -31.26
C ILE A 1011 2.20 29.36 -30.71
N GLU A 1012 2.36 29.40 -29.39
CA GLU A 1012 2.57 30.62 -28.62
C GLU A 1012 4.05 30.87 -28.36
N SER A 1013 4.52 32.06 -28.75
CA SER A 1013 5.88 32.55 -28.52
C SER A 1013 6.96 31.50 -28.84
N PRO A 1014 6.98 30.91 -30.05
CA PRO A 1014 7.95 29.88 -30.43
C PRO A 1014 9.40 30.34 -30.27
N THR A 1015 9.71 31.64 -30.42
CA THR A 1015 11.08 32.16 -30.20
C THR A 1015 11.50 32.05 -28.73
N GLU A 1016 10.59 32.27 -27.79
CA GLU A 1016 10.87 32.04 -26.36
C GLU A 1016 10.87 30.55 -26.01
N LEU A 1017 9.97 29.77 -26.61
CA LEU A 1017 9.88 28.33 -26.42
C LEU A 1017 11.17 27.61 -26.84
N ALA A 1018 11.76 28.00 -27.98
CA ALA A 1018 13.00 27.44 -28.52
C ALA A 1018 14.22 27.63 -27.58
N LYS A 1019 14.15 28.58 -26.64
CA LYS A 1019 15.22 28.82 -25.64
C LYS A 1019 15.14 27.88 -24.44
N ARG A 1020 14.03 27.15 -24.27
CA ARG A 1020 13.80 26.32 -23.08
C ARG A 1020 14.55 24.99 -23.16
N GLN A 1021 15.01 24.50 -22.01
CA GLN A 1021 15.63 23.18 -21.91
C GLN A 1021 14.55 22.10 -21.78
N PHE A 1022 14.56 21.17 -22.72
CA PHE A 1022 13.68 20.01 -22.70
C PHE A 1022 14.18 18.94 -21.72
N PRO A 1023 13.33 18.38 -20.85
CA PRO A 1023 13.74 17.31 -19.95
C PRO A 1023 14.23 16.07 -20.70
N LYS A 1024 15.23 15.40 -20.13
CA LYS A 1024 15.90 14.26 -20.78
C LYS A 1024 14.94 13.08 -21.00
N ASP A 1025 14.12 12.77 -20.01
CA ASP A 1025 13.06 11.76 -20.08
C ASP A 1025 12.07 12.02 -21.22
N MET A 1026 11.66 13.29 -21.42
CA MET A 1026 10.82 13.69 -22.55
C MET A 1026 11.57 13.54 -23.89
N SER A 1027 12.86 13.88 -23.94
CA SER A 1027 13.68 13.73 -25.16
C SER A 1027 13.89 12.27 -25.57
N GLU A 1028 14.01 11.37 -24.58
CA GLU A 1028 14.20 9.93 -24.81
C GLU A 1028 12.90 9.23 -25.22
N LEU A 1029 11.74 9.77 -24.83
CA LEU A 1029 10.41 9.19 -25.10
C LEU A 1029 10.18 8.91 -26.58
N CYS A 1030 10.42 9.91 -27.44
CA CYS A 1030 10.24 9.75 -28.90
C CYS A 1030 11.21 8.74 -29.49
N SER A 1031 12.46 8.69 -29.00
CA SER A 1031 13.41 7.67 -29.43
C SER A 1031 12.95 6.25 -29.06
N LYS A 1032 12.26 6.08 -27.93
CA LYS A 1032 11.72 4.79 -27.49
C LYS A 1032 10.47 4.41 -28.28
N TYR A 1033 9.56 5.35 -28.49
CA TYR A 1033 8.37 5.16 -29.32
C TYR A 1033 8.75 4.78 -30.75
N ASN A 1034 9.70 5.49 -31.35
CA ASN A 1034 10.18 5.22 -32.71
C ASN A 1034 10.96 3.89 -32.82
N ARG A 1035 11.55 3.37 -31.73
CA ARG A 1035 12.14 2.01 -31.71
C ARG A 1035 11.08 0.91 -31.66
N MET A 1036 9.86 1.20 -31.19
CA MET A 1036 8.75 0.24 -31.22
C MET A 1036 8.08 0.12 -32.60
N SER A 1037 8.36 1.01 -33.55
CA SER A 1037 7.88 0.85 -34.94
C SER A 1037 8.64 -0.21 -35.75
N TYR A 1038 9.67 -0.84 -35.15
CA TYR A 1038 10.34 -2.02 -35.70
C TYR A 1038 10.63 -3.04 -34.59
N LYS A 1039 9.67 -3.94 -34.34
CA LYS A 1039 9.92 -5.35 -33.96
C LYS A 1039 8.63 -6.15 -33.78
N ASN A 1040 8.35 -7.01 -34.75
CA ASN A 1040 7.94 -8.39 -34.47
C ASN A 1040 9.19 -9.18 -34.02
N CYS A 1041 8.95 -10.24 -33.24
CA CYS A 1041 9.88 -11.26 -32.68
C CYS A 1041 10.46 -10.94 -31.28
N ILE A 1042 9.97 -11.64 -30.24
CA ILE A 1042 10.27 -13.06 -29.93
C ILE A 1042 8.97 -13.78 -29.62
#